data_AF-A0A1T5D5F8-F1
#
_entry.id   AF-A0A1T5D5F8-F1
#
_cell.length_a   1.000
_cell.length_b   1.000
_cell.length_c   1.000
_cell.angle_alpha   90.00
_cell.angle_beta   90.00
_cell.angle_gamma   90.00
#
_symmetry.space_group_name_H-M   'P 1'
#
loop_
_entity.id
_entity.type
_entity.pdbx_description
1 polymer ?
#
loop_
_entity_poly.entity_id
_entity_poly.type
_entity_poly.pdbx_seq_one_letter_code
_entity_poly.pdbx_strand_id
1 'polypeptide(L)'
;MKRVIALSLAILCIATLLPAKNRKITNPSVDFTKVGIYHIEQVQLTNKETRLTLHCTFIPGWWIKFGRDAYIQADPSGEKLLATGIEGTEFGKETYMPESGDTTLVLIFPPIDKSVKKINFGEGETPDFFGINLDKKARLDNTKDLKSAQMIRKVKTEVESPKKSPAENPPFFRKDTARLRGYIKGYDPRAGFTTGILYIGNVLTREDYPIVAQIDSDGYFKADFEINHPICTNITFRQSWIPFYIEPGETVGLILDWTEFLEADRKRNMPFIYNRIEYLGSLASLNRELNSFTLKFPDYRQLYEMGDKLDPNELLKQQIALRDENLSNLDLSAKEKSLSPKAVRILKNNILLTWASYLFDYESNRTYSARANKENAALQTPLPSDFYDFLHAIDLQDEELLISPEFSTFINRFEYCTPLSQSFYKRYVTPSISFYQYLKNIQEDHLLTPEETKHIIWLDELRFVEITPEIEAEYKKKEDLTQAIYKKVKTQLDSYRKEGIKDVSEHEKELIQWRTKDSLLVNSLHLEPNLVYEIAKVRSLNYSLKKFKKEYAAIYLTTFSEGITNPFLKNEARRIYGLVFPSDEKTAYDLPEGKGTNIFRKIIDPLKGKVLFVDFWATTCGPCVGGIKNMKDTRAKYAGNPDFDFVFITDDRTSPRNDYDKFVAEQELKNIHRISADEMNYLRQLFKFNGIPRYIVINKEGKVWNDDFQMHNFEFELPKYLTKQP
;
A
#
# COMPACT_ATOMS: atom_id res chain seq x y z
N MET A 1 -77.27 24.25 76.52
CA MET A 1 -77.44 25.23 75.42
C MET A 1 -76.06 25.65 74.92
N LYS A 2 -75.83 25.53 73.60
CA LYS A 2 -74.86 26.24 72.74
C LYS A 2 -73.33 26.06 72.95
N ARG A 3 -72.72 25.41 71.91
CA ARG A 3 -71.50 25.76 71.11
C ARG A 3 -70.14 25.79 71.84
N VAL A 4 -69.08 24.99 71.59
CA VAL A 4 -68.44 24.31 70.41
C VAL A 4 -67.57 25.22 69.51
N ILE A 5 -66.23 25.10 69.71
CA ILE A 5 -65.06 25.02 68.78
C ILE A 5 -64.74 26.23 67.85
N ALA A 6 -63.51 26.77 67.89
CA ALA A 6 -62.40 26.47 66.95
C ALA A 6 -61.22 27.45 67.03
N LEU A 7 -60.02 26.89 66.85
CA LEU A 7 -58.69 27.50 66.81
C LEU A 7 -58.22 27.65 65.33
N SER A 8 -57.32 28.59 65.06
CA SER A 8 -56.30 28.62 63.97
C SER A 8 -56.70 29.10 62.56
N LEU A 9 -55.99 30.11 62.04
CA LEU A 9 -55.55 30.16 60.64
C LEU A 9 -54.34 31.11 60.48
N ALA A 10 -53.14 30.53 60.45
CA ALA A 10 -51.94 31.16 59.89
C ALA A 10 -51.44 30.23 58.79
N ILE A 11 -51.77 30.55 57.53
CA ILE A 11 -51.27 29.83 56.36
C ILE A 11 -50.01 30.55 55.89
N LEU A 12 -48.87 29.96 56.26
CA LEU A 12 -47.56 30.27 55.70
C LEU A 12 -47.46 29.52 54.36
N CYS A 13 -47.37 30.25 53.25
CA CYS A 13 -47.05 29.70 51.93
C CYS A 13 -45.61 29.16 51.92
N ILE A 14 -45.43 27.88 52.27
CA ILE A 14 -44.24 27.12 51.91
C ILE A 14 -44.56 26.41 50.59
N ALA A 15 -44.24 27.06 49.48
CA ALA A 15 -44.04 26.35 48.23
C ALA A 15 -42.83 25.44 48.44
N THR A 16 -43.06 24.15 48.59
CA THR A 16 -42.03 23.14 48.57
C THR A 16 -41.40 23.13 47.17
N LEU A 17 -40.33 23.89 46.99
CA LEU A 17 -39.32 23.63 45.97
C LEU A 17 -38.82 22.20 46.21
N LEU A 18 -39.40 21.24 45.50
CA LEU A 18 -38.81 19.91 45.34
C LEU A 18 -37.35 20.16 44.91
N PRO A 19 -36.34 19.67 45.66
CA PRO A 19 -34.96 19.83 45.23
C PRO A 19 -34.87 19.15 43.86
N ALA A 20 -34.43 19.91 42.85
CA ALA A 20 -34.05 19.35 41.57
C ALA A 20 -33.04 18.23 41.87
N LYS A 21 -33.46 16.98 41.70
CA LYS A 21 -32.59 15.82 41.90
C LYS A 21 -31.58 15.80 40.76
N ASN A 22 -30.54 16.62 40.91
CA ASN A 22 -29.36 16.61 40.04
C ASN A 22 -28.69 15.25 40.22
N ARG A 23 -28.78 14.41 39.19
CA ARG A 23 -28.17 13.08 39.19
C ARG A 23 -26.86 13.16 38.43
N LYS A 24 -25.76 13.06 39.18
CA LYS A 24 -24.39 12.99 38.65
C LYS A 24 -23.93 11.53 38.64
N ILE A 25 -23.44 11.07 37.50
CA ILE A 25 -22.82 9.76 37.28
C ILE A 25 -21.39 10.03 36.83
N THR A 26 -20.41 9.62 37.64
CA THR A 26 -18.98 9.75 37.33
C THR A 26 -18.47 8.43 36.77
N ASN A 27 -17.69 8.49 35.70
CA ASN A 27 -17.15 7.35 34.94
C ASN A 27 -18.23 6.30 34.64
N PRO A 28 -19.30 6.67 33.91
CA PRO A 28 -20.36 5.72 33.55
C PRO A 28 -19.78 4.53 32.77
N SER A 29 -20.28 3.33 33.04
CA SER A 29 -19.93 2.16 32.21
C SER A 29 -20.50 2.36 30.79
N VAL A 30 -19.70 2.05 29.78
CA VAL A 30 -20.09 2.11 28.37
C VAL A 30 -20.09 0.69 27.82
N ASP A 31 -21.13 0.31 27.06
CA ASP A 31 -21.20 -1.04 26.48
C ASP A 31 -20.10 -1.27 25.44
N PHE A 32 -19.84 -0.25 24.60
CA PHE A 32 -18.80 -0.23 23.57
C PHE A 32 -18.48 1.21 23.12
N THR A 33 -17.23 1.48 22.74
CA THR A 33 -16.82 2.73 22.07
C THR A 33 -15.90 2.40 20.89
N LYS A 34 -16.03 3.17 19.81
CA LYS A 34 -15.15 3.08 18.64
C LYS A 34 -14.09 4.19 18.55
N VAL A 35 -14.12 5.15 19.47
CA VAL A 35 -13.23 6.32 19.47
C VAL A 35 -12.37 6.33 20.73
N GLY A 36 -11.08 6.56 20.55
CA GLY A 36 -10.10 6.59 21.64
C GLY A 36 -9.71 7.99 22.10
N ILE A 37 -10.01 9.02 21.30
CA ILE A 37 -9.59 10.42 21.51
C ILE A 37 -10.23 11.06 22.75
N TYR A 38 -11.42 10.63 23.14
CA TYR A 38 -12.11 11.14 24.33
C TYR A 38 -12.84 10.02 25.05
N HIS A 39 -13.16 10.24 26.32
CA HIS A 39 -14.01 9.35 27.12
C HIS A 39 -15.01 10.15 27.97
N ILE A 40 -16.10 9.50 28.35
CA ILE A 40 -17.14 10.12 29.19
C ILE A 40 -16.67 10.09 30.64
N GLU A 41 -16.22 11.24 31.15
CA GLU A 41 -15.83 11.41 32.55
C GLU A 41 -17.07 11.51 33.44
N GLN A 42 -18.13 12.14 32.94
CA GLN A 42 -19.34 12.37 33.74
C GLN A 42 -20.59 12.56 32.88
N VAL A 43 -21.73 12.08 33.39
CA VAL A 43 -23.07 12.48 32.92
C VAL A 43 -23.82 13.13 34.07
N GLN A 44 -24.35 14.33 33.83
CA GLN A 44 -25.23 15.04 34.75
C GLN A 44 -26.62 15.21 34.15
N LEU A 45 -27.62 14.69 34.85
CA LEU A 45 -29.02 14.75 34.45
C LEU A 45 -29.78 15.74 35.35
N THR A 46 -30.50 16.67 34.72
CA THR A 46 -31.38 17.62 35.38
C THR A 46 -32.75 17.65 34.69
N ASN A 47 -33.72 18.35 35.27
CA ASN A 47 -35.02 18.54 34.61
C ASN A 47 -34.95 19.52 33.41
N LYS A 48 -33.84 20.24 33.22
CA LYS A 48 -33.67 21.26 32.16
C LYS A 48 -32.79 20.79 31.02
N GLU A 49 -31.78 19.98 31.32
CA GLU A 49 -30.73 19.60 30.39
C GLU A 49 -30.01 18.33 30.86
N THR A 50 -29.33 17.69 29.90
CA THR A 50 -28.39 16.59 30.09
C THR A 50 -27.00 17.11 29.73
N ARG A 51 -26.01 16.93 30.61
CA ARG A 51 -24.62 17.35 30.38
C ARG A 51 -23.70 16.15 30.32
N LEU A 52 -22.88 16.06 29.28
CA LEU A 52 -21.80 15.08 29.13
C LEU A 52 -20.47 15.78 29.26
N THR A 53 -19.70 15.45 30.31
CA THR A 53 -18.31 15.90 30.47
C THR A 53 -17.40 14.91 29.76
N LEU A 54 -16.67 15.40 28.77
CA LEU A 54 -15.72 14.64 27.95
C LEU A 54 -14.31 14.99 28.38
N HIS A 55 -13.54 13.99 28.79
CA HIS A 55 -12.10 14.13 28.93
C HIS A 55 -11.44 13.67 27.63
N CYS A 56 -10.78 14.60 26.96
CA CYS A 56 -10.16 14.42 25.65
C CYS A 56 -8.65 14.28 25.82
N THR A 57 -8.09 13.19 25.31
CA THR A 57 -6.65 12.89 25.31
C THR A 57 -6.19 12.72 23.86
N PHE A 58 -5.37 13.65 23.39
CA PHE A 58 -4.94 13.69 21.99
C PHE A 58 -3.53 14.29 21.85
N ILE A 59 -3.02 14.35 20.63
CA ILE A 59 -1.62 14.78 20.38
C ILE A 59 -1.47 16.27 20.74
N PRO A 60 -0.45 16.66 21.53
CA PRO A 60 -0.18 18.07 21.84
C PRO A 60 -0.09 18.93 20.57
N GLY A 61 -0.72 20.11 20.58
CA GLY A 61 -0.76 21.03 19.44
C GLY A 61 -1.67 20.62 18.28
N TRP A 62 -2.29 19.43 18.31
CA TRP A 62 -3.37 19.08 17.37
C TRP A 62 -4.70 19.65 17.84
N TRP A 63 -5.75 19.60 17.03
CA TRP A 63 -7.07 20.13 17.41
C TRP A 63 -8.15 19.06 17.46
N ILE A 64 -9.16 19.33 18.29
CA ILE A 64 -10.46 18.64 18.30
C ILE A 64 -11.57 19.64 17.96
N LYS A 65 -12.68 19.14 17.43
CA LYS A 65 -13.83 19.97 17.03
C LYS A 65 -15.12 19.15 17.22
N PHE A 66 -16.15 19.79 17.76
CA PHE A 66 -17.51 19.25 17.81
C PHE A 66 -18.46 20.20 17.06
N GLY A 67 -19.28 19.64 16.19
CA GLY A 67 -20.34 20.29 15.45
C GLY A 67 -21.66 20.34 16.21
N ARG A 68 -22.64 21.04 15.62
CA ARG A 68 -24.02 21.11 16.15
C ARG A 68 -24.81 19.81 15.93
N ASP A 69 -24.27 18.90 15.13
CA ASP A 69 -24.81 17.59 14.85
C ASP A 69 -24.40 16.54 15.88
N ALA A 70 -23.61 16.90 16.91
CA ALA A 70 -23.40 16.05 18.08
C ALA A 70 -24.74 15.74 18.76
N TYR A 71 -24.99 14.49 19.14
CA TYR A 71 -26.28 14.04 19.66
C TYR A 71 -26.17 13.00 20.77
N ILE A 72 -27.21 12.93 21.59
CA ILE A 72 -27.51 11.77 22.42
C ILE A 72 -28.81 11.10 21.94
N GLN A 73 -28.91 9.78 22.11
CA GLN A 73 -30.13 9.04 21.77
C GLN A 73 -30.32 7.85 22.71
N ALA A 74 -31.57 7.58 23.13
CA ALA A 74 -31.88 6.48 24.05
C ALA A 74 -31.77 5.09 23.37
N ASP A 75 -32.14 5.01 22.10
CA ASP A 75 -32.11 3.81 21.25
C ASP A 75 -31.45 4.18 19.92
N PRO A 76 -30.64 3.30 19.29
CA PRO A 76 -30.14 3.49 17.93
C PRO A 76 -31.19 3.86 16.86
N SER A 77 -32.44 3.44 17.04
CA SER A 77 -33.59 3.74 16.18
C SER A 77 -34.45 4.92 16.66
N GLY A 78 -34.11 5.49 17.82
CA GLY A 78 -34.86 6.57 18.45
C GLY A 78 -34.50 7.97 17.93
N GLU A 79 -35.19 8.97 18.46
CA GLU A 79 -34.92 10.37 18.15
C GLU A 79 -33.52 10.79 18.62
N LYS A 80 -32.78 11.48 17.74
CA LYS A 80 -31.50 12.13 18.07
C LYS A 80 -31.77 13.47 18.75
N LEU A 81 -31.39 13.59 20.01
CA LEU A 81 -31.40 14.86 20.74
C LEU A 81 -30.08 15.59 20.49
N LEU A 82 -30.11 16.62 19.65
CA LEU A 82 -28.92 17.40 19.28
C LEU A 82 -28.39 18.24 20.45
N ALA A 83 -27.08 18.48 20.46
CA ALA A 83 -26.44 19.34 21.43
C ALA A 83 -26.94 20.79 21.28
N THR A 84 -27.39 21.38 22.40
CA THR A 84 -27.87 22.77 22.48
C THR A 84 -26.79 23.73 22.95
N GLY A 85 -25.72 23.23 23.57
CA GLY A 85 -24.61 24.04 24.06
C GLY A 85 -23.32 23.25 24.23
N ILE A 86 -22.21 23.97 24.33
CA ILE A 86 -20.88 23.42 24.61
C ILE A 86 -20.13 24.37 25.55
N GLU A 87 -19.43 23.83 26.53
CA GLU A 87 -18.57 24.57 27.47
C GLU A 87 -17.12 24.14 27.28
N GLY A 88 -16.19 25.09 27.45
CA GLY A 88 -14.76 24.92 27.17
C GLY A 88 -14.35 25.23 25.73
N THR A 89 -15.31 25.33 24.80
CA THR A 89 -15.11 25.79 23.42
C THR A 89 -16.42 26.25 22.78
N GLU A 90 -16.46 26.42 21.45
CA GLU A 90 -17.62 26.78 20.64
C GLU A 90 -17.86 25.72 19.55
N PHE A 91 -19.12 25.51 19.15
CA PHE A 91 -19.44 24.56 18.07
C PHE A 91 -18.77 24.95 16.76
N GLY A 92 -18.15 23.98 16.10
CA GLY A 92 -17.46 24.18 14.82
C GLY A 92 -16.10 24.90 14.93
N LYS A 93 -15.64 25.24 16.14
CA LYS A 93 -14.33 25.85 16.37
C LYS A 93 -13.26 24.79 16.65
N GLU A 94 -12.12 24.91 15.98
CA GLU A 94 -10.94 24.08 16.28
C GLU A 94 -10.39 24.44 17.67
N THR A 95 -10.30 23.45 18.53
CA THR A 95 -9.77 23.57 19.89
C THR A 95 -8.44 22.85 19.97
N TYR A 96 -7.35 23.59 20.03
CA TYR A 96 -6.01 23.03 20.07
C TYR A 96 -5.69 22.43 21.45
N MET A 97 -5.05 21.26 21.44
CA MET A 97 -4.66 20.52 22.61
C MET A 97 -3.47 21.19 23.30
N PRO A 98 -3.48 21.34 24.63
CA PRO A 98 -2.35 21.87 25.39
C PRO A 98 -1.15 20.93 25.35
N GLU A 99 -0.01 21.36 25.92
CA GLU A 99 1.21 20.54 26.00
C GLU A 99 1.01 19.21 26.72
N SER A 100 0.07 19.13 27.67
CA SER A 100 -0.30 17.87 28.32
C SER A 100 -0.94 16.87 27.36
N GLY A 101 -1.55 17.34 26.26
CA GLY A 101 -2.39 16.53 25.40
C GLY A 101 -3.78 16.25 25.98
N ASP A 102 -4.15 16.86 27.11
CA ASP A 102 -5.42 16.61 27.81
C ASP A 102 -6.24 17.88 27.95
N THR A 103 -7.54 17.81 27.64
CA THR A 103 -8.51 18.88 27.89
C THR A 103 -9.88 18.32 28.27
N THR A 104 -10.70 19.12 28.95
CA THR A 104 -12.07 18.74 29.33
C THR A 104 -13.07 19.69 28.69
N LEU A 105 -14.11 19.12 28.08
CA LEU A 105 -15.21 19.86 27.46
C LEU A 105 -16.54 19.34 27.99
N VAL A 106 -17.59 20.17 27.94
CA VAL A 106 -18.95 19.75 28.32
C VAL A 106 -19.90 19.96 27.16
N LEU A 107 -20.57 18.91 26.71
CA LEU A 107 -21.69 19.02 25.77
C LEU A 107 -23.01 19.05 26.53
N ILE A 108 -23.89 19.97 26.15
CA ILE A 108 -25.19 20.20 26.76
C ILE A 108 -26.27 19.78 25.76
N PHE A 109 -27.22 18.98 26.21
CA PHE A 109 -28.31 18.42 25.43
C PHE A 109 -29.66 18.70 26.12
N PRO A 110 -30.78 18.56 25.39
CA PRO A 110 -32.11 18.50 25.98
C PRO A 110 -32.21 17.47 27.13
N PRO A 111 -33.15 17.67 28.07
CA PRO A 111 -33.34 16.73 29.17
C PRO A 111 -33.83 15.39 28.62
N ILE A 112 -33.26 14.29 29.13
CA ILE A 112 -33.71 12.95 28.76
C ILE A 112 -34.76 12.42 29.74
N ASP A 113 -35.68 11.58 29.24
CA ASP A 113 -36.70 10.95 30.07
C ASP A 113 -36.07 10.13 31.21
N LYS A 114 -36.66 10.23 32.40
CA LYS A 114 -36.14 9.61 33.64
C LYS A 114 -36.16 8.08 33.61
N SER A 115 -36.96 7.48 32.74
CA SER A 115 -37.02 6.03 32.52
C SER A 115 -35.84 5.51 31.70
N VAL A 116 -35.12 6.39 30.98
CA VAL A 116 -33.98 6.00 30.16
C VAL A 116 -32.81 5.59 31.04
N LYS A 117 -32.34 4.37 30.85
CA LYS A 117 -31.23 3.78 31.61
C LYS A 117 -29.90 3.81 30.87
N LYS A 118 -29.95 3.89 29.54
CA LYS A 118 -28.77 3.91 28.68
C LYS A 118 -28.97 4.91 27.54
N ILE A 119 -27.88 5.55 27.13
CA ILE A 119 -27.86 6.43 25.97
C ILE A 119 -26.67 6.10 25.08
N ASN A 120 -26.79 6.43 23.81
CA ASN A 120 -25.66 6.51 22.89
C ASN A 120 -25.27 7.98 22.72
N PHE A 121 -24.01 8.23 22.38
CA PHE A 121 -23.48 9.55 22.09
C PHE A 121 -22.58 9.48 20.85
N GLY A 122 -22.66 10.48 19.99
CA GLY A 122 -21.71 10.62 18.87
C GLY A 122 -22.00 11.83 18.00
N GLU A 123 -21.27 11.94 16.91
CA GLU A 123 -21.42 12.95 15.86
C GLU A 123 -21.67 12.26 14.49
N GLY A 124 -22.49 12.86 13.63
CA GLY A 124 -22.82 12.30 12.31
C GLY A 124 -23.77 11.09 12.33
N GLU A 125 -23.49 10.10 11.45
CA GLU A 125 -24.44 9.03 11.17
C GLU A 125 -24.53 7.98 12.28
N THR A 126 -23.38 7.50 12.78
CA THR A 126 -23.31 6.39 13.75
C THR A 126 -22.71 6.84 15.09
N PRO A 127 -23.23 6.37 16.24
CA PRO A 127 -22.71 6.77 17.54
C PRO A 127 -21.24 6.41 17.73
N ASP A 128 -20.53 7.20 18.53
CA ASP A 128 -19.16 6.93 18.95
C ASP A 128 -19.14 6.06 20.22
N PHE A 129 -20.09 6.32 21.12
CA PHE A 129 -20.33 5.62 22.38
C PHE A 129 -21.68 4.94 22.34
N PHE A 130 -21.69 3.64 22.66
CA PHE A 130 -22.89 2.84 22.72
C PHE A 130 -23.20 2.44 24.15
N GLY A 131 -24.45 2.66 24.57
CA GLY A 131 -24.97 2.18 25.85
C GLY A 131 -24.26 2.76 27.07
N ILE A 132 -24.02 4.07 27.11
CA ILE A 132 -23.58 4.81 28.29
C ILE A 132 -24.63 4.61 29.39
N ASN A 133 -24.23 3.97 30.48
CA ASN A 133 -25.12 3.61 31.58
C ASN A 133 -25.40 4.81 32.48
N LEU A 134 -26.68 5.12 32.66
CA LEU A 134 -27.14 6.21 33.52
C LEU A 134 -27.42 5.74 34.96
N ASP A 135 -27.26 4.44 35.26
CA ASP A 135 -27.45 3.85 36.58
C ASP A 135 -26.25 3.92 37.53
N LYS A 136 -26.49 4.32 38.80
CA LYS A 136 -25.45 4.47 39.84
C LYS A 136 -24.77 3.15 40.23
N LYS A 137 -25.36 2.00 39.88
CA LYS A 137 -24.85 0.66 40.18
C LYS A 137 -24.71 -0.12 38.88
N ALA A 138 -23.59 0.07 38.17
CA ALA A 138 -23.19 -0.89 37.16
C ALA A 138 -22.90 -2.23 37.86
N ARG A 139 -23.59 -3.31 37.47
CA ARG A 139 -23.20 -4.67 37.86
C ARG A 139 -22.02 -5.07 36.97
N LEU A 140 -20.98 -5.68 37.56
CA LEU A 140 -19.94 -6.37 36.81
C LEU A 140 -20.59 -7.49 35.99
N ASP A 141 -20.43 -7.43 34.67
CA ASP A 141 -20.91 -8.45 33.73
C ASP A 141 -19.76 -9.42 33.40
N ASN A 142 -19.64 -10.47 34.20
CA ASN A 142 -18.59 -11.50 34.03
C ASN A 142 -18.81 -12.37 32.78
N THR A 143 -19.93 -12.21 32.04
CA THR A 143 -20.19 -13.03 30.85
C THR A 143 -19.25 -12.69 29.69
N LYS A 144 -18.80 -11.43 29.58
CA LYS A 144 -17.82 -10.99 28.57
C LYS A 144 -16.46 -11.67 28.79
N ASP A 145 -16.03 -11.82 30.04
CA ASP A 145 -14.77 -12.47 30.38
C ASP A 145 -14.81 -13.98 30.07
N LEU A 146 -15.93 -14.65 30.39
CA LEU A 146 -16.14 -16.06 30.05
C LEU A 146 -16.11 -16.31 28.53
N LYS A 147 -16.79 -15.46 27.75
CA LYS A 147 -16.77 -15.55 26.27
C LYS A 147 -15.36 -15.33 25.72
N SER A 148 -14.64 -14.33 26.25
CA SER A 148 -13.26 -14.05 25.87
C SER A 148 -12.36 -15.27 26.14
N ALA A 149 -12.48 -15.88 27.32
CA ALA A 149 -11.71 -17.07 27.67
C ALA A 149 -12.02 -18.27 26.75
N GLN A 150 -13.29 -18.45 26.35
CA GLN A 150 -13.68 -19.48 25.39
C GLN A 150 -13.06 -19.24 24.01
N MET A 151 -13.05 -17.99 23.52
CA MET A 151 -12.46 -17.67 22.22
C MET A 151 -10.93 -17.80 22.23
N ILE A 152 -10.26 -17.36 23.30
CA ILE A 152 -8.81 -17.57 23.46
C ILE A 152 -8.49 -19.07 23.44
N ARG A 153 -9.29 -19.90 24.14
CA ARG A 153 -9.14 -21.37 24.11
C ARG A 153 -9.34 -21.93 22.70
N LYS A 154 -10.35 -21.45 21.96
CA LYS A 154 -10.60 -21.85 20.57
C LYS A 154 -9.37 -21.57 19.69
N VAL A 155 -8.80 -20.36 19.75
CA VAL A 155 -7.58 -20.00 19.00
C VAL A 155 -6.43 -20.92 19.39
N LYS A 156 -6.19 -21.14 20.69
CA LYS A 156 -5.12 -22.04 21.18
C LYS A 156 -5.29 -23.46 20.62
N THR A 157 -6.49 -24.03 20.69
CA THR A 157 -6.77 -25.37 20.16
C THR A 157 -6.54 -25.46 18.65
N GLU A 158 -6.96 -24.47 17.87
CA GLU A 158 -6.75 -24.48 16.42
C GLU A 158 -5.28 -24.32 16.01
N VAL A 159 -4.51 -23.58 16.81
CA VAL A 159 -3.07 -23.40 16.59
C VAL A 159 -2.27 -24.65 16.99
N GLU A 160 -2.71 -25.37 18.03
CA GLU A 160 -2.10 -26.61 18.55
C GLU A 160 -2.57 -27.89 17.84
N SER A 161 -3.65 -27.83 17.05
CA SER A 161 -4.21 -28.98 16.34
C SER A 161 -3.17 -29.65 15.42
N PRO A 162 -3.15 -30.99 15.34
CA PRO A 162 -1.98 -31.74 14.87
C PRO A 162 -1.62 -31.41 13.42
N LYS A 163 -0.38 -30.96 13.23
CA LYS A 163 0.26 -30.84 11.92
C LYS A 163 0.73 -32.22 11.45
N LYS A 164 0.82 -32.43 10.13
CA LYS A 164 1.83 -33.37 9.59
C LYS A 164 3.16 -32.96 10.24
N SER A 165 3.92 -33.91 10.81
CA SER A 165 5.25 -33.61 11.34
C SER A 165 6.01 -32.79 10.29
N PRO A 166 6.41 -31.54 10.61
CA PRO A 166 7.22 -30.76 9.68
C PRO A 166 8.43 -31.61 9.31
N ALA A 167 8.83 -31.59 8.03
CA ALA A 167 10.10 -32.18 7.65
C ALA A 167 11.20 -31.61 8.55
N GLU A 168 12.11 -32.45 9.02
CA GLU A 168 13.26 -32.01 9.79
C GLU A 168 14.09 -31.07 8.89
N ASN A 169 14.11 -29.78 9.21
CA ASN A 169 14.67 -28.69 8.40
C ASN A 169 14.06 -28.55 6.99
N PRO A 170 12.84 -27.96 6.87
CA PRO A 170 12.25 -27.74 5.55
C PRO A 170 13.10 -26.75 4.73
N PRO A 171 13.16 -26.89 3.39
CA PRO A 171 13.85 -25.93 2.55
C PRO A 171 13.21 -24.54 2.70
N PHE A 172 14.03 -23.49 2.59
CA PHE A 172 13.58 -22.10 2.71
C PHE A 172 12.48 -21.80 1.68
N PHE A 173 12.76 -22.09 0.41
CA PHE A 173 11.79 -22.02 -0.67
C PHE A 173 10.92 -23.28 -0.71
N ARG A 174 9.66 -23.12 -0.34
CA ARG A 174 8.61 -24.14 -0.48
C ARG A 174 7.25 -23.47 -0.52
N LYS A 175 6.40 -23.94 -1.43
CA LYS A 175 5.01 -23.49 -1.50
C LYS A 175 4.16 -24.32 -0.54
N ASP A 176 3.57 -23.68 0.46
CA ASP A 176 2.64 -24.33 1.39
C ASP A 176 1.66 -23.29 1.98
N THR A 177 0.57 -23.77 2.56
CA THR A 177 -0.46 -22.94 3.19
C THR A 177 -0.03 -22.51 4.58
N ALA A 178 0.12 -21.20 4.76
CA ALA A 178 0.21 -20.54 6.05
C ALA A 178 -1.20 -20.22 6.59
N ARG A 179 -1.37 -20.28 7.92
CA ARG A 179 -2.66 -20.10 8.58
C ARG A 179 -2.58 -19.07 9.69
N LEU A 180 -3.47 -18.09 9.65
CA LEU A 180 -3.64 -17.09 10.71
C LEU A 180 -4.95 -17.37 11.45
N ARG A 181 -4.90 -17.44 12.77
CA ARG A 181 -6.08 -17.52 13.64
C ARG A 181 -6.00 -16.38 14.65
N GLY A 182 -7.11 -15.75 14.98
CA GLY A 182 -7.03 -14.71 15.97
C GLY A 182 -8.35 -14.30 16.59
N TYR A 183 -8.22 -13.46 17.60
CA TYR A 183 -9.31 -12.97 18.40
C TYR A 183 -9.02 -11.54 18.86
N ILE A 184 -9.97 -10.62 18.64
CA ILE A 184 -9.90 -9.24 19.16
C ILE A 184 -10.77 -9.16 20.41
N LYS A 185 -10.14 -9.19 21.58
CA LYS A 185 -10.81 -9.04 22.87
C LYS A 185 -11.52 -7.69 22.94
N GLY A 186 -12.81 -7.70 23.26
CA GLY A 186 -13.62 -6.48 23.37
C GLY A 186 -14.09 -5.89 22.04
N TYR A 187 -13.82 -6.56 20.92
CA TYR A 187 -14.39 -6.19 19.63
C TYR A 187 -15.92 -6.30 19.63
N ASP A 188 -16.55 -5.43 18.86
CA ASP A 188 -17.98 -5.42 18.61
C ASP A 188 -18.20 -4.98 17.15
N PRO A 189 -19.14 -5.57 16.39
CA PRO A 189 -19.43 -5.17 15.01
C PRO A 189 -19.78 -3.68 14.85
N ARG A 190 -20.24 -3.02 15.93
CA ARG A 190 -20.45 -1.56 15.97
C ARG A 190 -19.17 -0.75 15.80
N ALA A 191 -17.99 -1.38 15.78
CA ALA A 191 -16.72 -0.78 15.38
C ALA A 191 -16.72 -0.25 13.93
N GLY A 192 -17.66 -0.72 13.09
CA GLY A 192 -17.85 -0.23 11.72
C GLY A 192 -16.96 -0.91 10.68
N PHE A 193 -16.39 -2.07 11.00
CA PHE A 193 -15.69 -2.93 10.05
C PHE A 193 -15.89 -4.39 10.47
N THR A 194 -15.85 -5.30 9.51
CA THR A 194 -16.06 -6.75 9.67
C THR A 194 -14.96 -7.56 8.99
N THR A 195 -13.96 -6.89 8.43
CA THR A 195 -12.83 -7.52 7.76
C THR A 195 -11.49 -6.94 8.22
N GLY A 196 -10.49 -7.82 8.32
CA GLY A 196 -9.09 -7.47 8.14
C GLY A 196 -8.61 -7.90 6.76
N ILE A 197 -7.48 -7.37 6.32
CA ILE A 197 -6.85 -7.73 5.05
C ILE A 197 -5.36 -7.96 5.22
N LEU A 198 -4.86 -9.01 4.59
CA LEU A 198 -3.45 -9.32 4.41
C LEU A 198 -3.06 -8.93 2.97
N TYR A 199 -2.14 -8.00 2.79
CA TYR A 199 -1.63 -7.62 1.46
C TYR A 199 -0.47 -8.55 1.07
N ILE A 200 -0.78 -9.81 0.79
CA ILE A 200 0.22 -10.80 0.38
C ILE A 200 0.54 -10.63 -1.11
N GLY A 201 1.80 -10.87 -1.47
CA GLY A 201 2.24 -11.02 -2.84
C GLY A 201 3.43 -11.97 -2.94
N ASN A 202 3.66 -12.49 -4.14
CA ASN A 202 4.83 -13.28 -4.50
C ASN A 202 5.91 -12.32 -4.97
N VAL A 203 6.80 -11.95 -4.04
CA VAL A 203 7.90 -11.04 -4.33
C VAL A 203 8.85 -11.59 -5.40
N LEU A 204 8.84 -12.90 -5.65
CA LEU A 204 9.67 -13.54 -6.67
C LEU A 204 9.17 -13.30 -8.10
N THR A 205 7.88 -13.01 -8.27
CA THR A 205 7.22 -12.96 -9.60
C THR A 205 6.33 -11.73 -9.81
N ARG A 206 6.21 -10.84 -8.81
CA ARG A 206 5.35 -9.64 -8.82
C ARG A 206 3.85 -9.95 -8.95
N GLU A 207 3.40 -11.05 -8.36
CA GLU A 207 1.97 -11.38 -8.29
C GLU A 207 1.39 -10.96 -6.94
N ASP A 208 0.29 -10.21 -6.93
CA ASP A 208 -0.47 -9.90 -5.73
C ASP A 208 -1.57 -10.93 -5.50
N TYR A 209 -1.90 -11.21 -4.24
CA TYR A 209 -3.05 -12.04 -3.87
C TYR A 209 -3.48 -11.72 -2.43
N PRO A 210 -4.09 -10.54 -2.20
CA PRO A 210 -4.56 -10.17 -0.88
C PRO A 210 -5.60 -11.15 -0.35
N ILE A 211 -5.63 -11.30 0.97
CA ILE A 211 -6.50 -12.25 1.65
C ILE A 211 -7.30 -11.53 2.72
N VAL A 212 -8.62 -11.67 2.64
CA VAL A 212 -9.56 -11.13 3.60
C VAL A 212 -9.69 -12.08 4.79
N ALA A 213 -9.43 -11.55 5.98
CA ALA A 213 -9.78 -12.19 7.23
C ALA A 213 -11.14 -11.65 7.69
N GLN A 214 -12.21 -12.42 7.49
CA GLN A 214 -13.50 -12.05 8.05
C GLN A 214 -13.45 -12.13 9.58
N ILE A 215 -14.03 -11.12 10.22
CA ILE A 215 -14.18 -11.03 11.67
C ILE A 215 -15.62 -11.42 12.02
N ASP A 216 -15.77 -12.45 12.82
CA ASP A 216 -17.05 -12.89 13.37
C ASP A 216 -17.56 -11.88 14.40
N SER A 217 -18.86 -11.93 14.71
CA SER A 217 -19.48 -10.95 15.62
C SER A 217 -18.91 -10.98 17.05
N ASP A 218 -18.23 -12.05 17.42
CA ASP A 218 -17.57 -12.19 18.72
C ASP A 218 -16.11 -11.68 18.71
N GLY A 219 -15.55 -11.34 17.56
CA GLY A 219 -14.16 -10.87 17.39
C GLY A 219 -13.17 -11.93 16.95
N TYR A 220 -13.59 -13.17 16.74
CA TYR A 220 -12.74 -14.21 16.14
C TYR A 220 -12.53 -13.94 14.65
N PHE A 221 -11.33 -14.21 14.13
CA PHE A 221 -11.01 -14.09 12.71
C PHE A 221 -10.02 -15.17 12.27
N LYS A 222 -10.02 -15.46 10.97
CA LYS A 222 -9.08 -16.40 10.36
C LYS A 222 -8.74 -16.04 8.91
N ALA A 223 -7.56 -16.45 8.48
CA ALA A 223 -7.14 -16.41 7.08
C ALA A 223 -6.21 -17.60 6.78
N ASP A 224 -6.37 -18.20 5.61
CA ASP A 224 -5.49 -19.23 5.07
C ASP A 224 -4.96 -18.75 3.73
N PHE A 225 -3.65 -18.87 3.50
CA PHE A 225 -3.00 -18.30 2.33
C PHE A 225 -1.71 -19.03 1.98
N GLU A 226 -1.40 -19.12 0.68
CA GLU A 226 -0.18 -19.78 0.20
C GLU A 226 0.99 -18.79 0.21
N ILE A 227 2.14 -19.24 0.71
CA ILE A 227 3.41 -18.50 0.65
C ILE A 227 4.54 -19.43 0.18
N ASN A 228 5.57 -18.85 -0.41
CA ASN A 228 6.68 -19.57 -1.04
C ASN A 228 7.94 -19.64 -0.16
N HIS A 229 7.99 -18.84 0.90
CA HIS A 229 9.09 -18.73 1.85
C HIS A 229 8.56 -18.06 3.13
N PRO A 230 9.32 -18.11 4.25
CA PRO A 230 8.98 -17.34 5.45
C PRO A 230 8.89 -15.84 5.19
N ILE A 231 7.97 -15.16 5.86
CA ILE A 231 7.74 -13.71 5.73
C ILE A 231 7.41 -13.06 7.08
N CYS A 232 7.89 -11.83 7.27
CA CYS A 232 7.30 -10.86 8.17
C CYS A 232 6.27 -10.04 7.38
N THR A 233 5.04 -9.98 7.86
CA THR A 233 3.96 -9.22 7.22
C THR A 233 3.01 -8.66 8.29
N ASN A 234 1.93 -8.03 7.86
CA ASN A 234 0.92 -7.45 8.74
C ASN A 234 -0.48 -7.87 8.30
N ILE A 235 -1.36 -8.11 9.27
CA ILE A 235 -2.81 -8.02 9.05
C ILE A 235 -3.27 -6.60 9.35
N THR A 236 -3.99 -5.99 8.41
CA THR A 236 -4.49 -4.63 8.54
C THR A 236 -5.98 -4.64 8.94
N PHE A 237 -6.30 -3.99 10.04
CA PHE A 237 -7.66 -3.69 10.47
C PHE A 237 -7.86 -2.17 10.44
N ARG A 238 -8.61 -1.66 9.46
CA ARG A 238 -8.70 -0.22 9.18
C ARG A 238 -7.30 0.41 9.02
N GLN A 239 -6.83 1.19 9.99
CA GLN A 239 -5.52 1.87 9.98
C GLN A 239 -4.48 1.13 10.86
N SER A 240 -4.90 0.11 11.60
CA SER A 240 -4.07 -0.65 12.53
C SER A 240 -3.35 -1.78 11.79
N TRP A 241 -2.02 -1.78 11.87
CA TRP A 241 -1.16 -2.77 11.23
C TRP A 241 -0.62 -3.67 12.33
N ILE A 242 -1.06 -4.93 12.32
CA ILE A 242 -0.68 -5.91 13.34
C ILE A 242 0.40 -6.81 12.75
N PRO A 243 1.66 -6.68 13.17
CA PRO A 243 2.77 -7.44 12.60
C PRO A 243 2.72 -8.90 13.03
N PHE A 244 3.22 -9.78 12.18
CA PHE A 244 3.55 -11.15 12.52
C PHE A 244 4.53 -11.76 11.51
N TYR A 245 5.29 -12.73 11.99
CA TYR A 245 6.13 -13.63 11.22
C TYR A 245 5.46 -14.98 11.04
N ILE A 246 5.48 -15.52 9.83
CA ILE A 246 4.92 -16.84 9.51
C ILE A 246 5.77 -17.59 8.49
N GLU A 247 5.75 -18.93 8.55
CA GLU A 247 6.44 -19.81 7.60
C GLU A 247 5.44 -20.67 6.83
N PRO A 248 5.80 -21.14 5.61
CA PRO A 248 4.95 -22.05 4.85
C PRO A 248 4.62 -23.31 5.66
N GLY A 249 3.32 -23.63 5.75
CA GLY A 249 2.78 -24.79 6.48
C GLY A 249 2.44 -24.51 7.96
N GLU A 250 2.89 -23.39 8.51
CA GLU A 250 2.71 -23.04 9.91
C GLU A 250 1.37 -22.34 10.20
N THR A 251 0.95 -22.41 11.46
CA THR A 251 -0.22 -21.68 11.99
C THR A 251 0.26 -20.72 13.08
N VAL A 252 -0.10 -19.45 12.97
CA VAL A 252 0.14 -18.42 14.00
C VAL A 252 -1.19 -17.98 14.59
N GLY A 253 -1.25 -17.91 15.92
CA GLY A 253 -2.37 -17.32 16.64
C GLY A 253 -2.08 -15.89 17.10
N LEU A 254 -3.06 -14.99 16.98
CA LEU A 254 -3.00 -13.61 17.49
C LEU A 254 -4.16 -13.34 18.45
N ILE A 255 -3.86 -12.99 19.69
CA ILE A 255 -4.84 -12.43 20.63
C ILE A 255 -4.54 -10.93 20.74
N LEU A 256 -5.53 -10.12 20.38
CA LEU A 256 -5.47 -8.65 20.33
C LEU A 256 -6.44 -8.05 21.34
N ASP A 257 -6.21 -6.80 21.75
CA ASP A 257 -7.07 -6.09 22.70
C ASP A 257 -7.62 -4.79 22.08
N TRP A 258 -8.94 -4.66 22.01
CA TRP A 258 -9.62 -3.49 21.47
C TRP A 258 -9.20 -2.17 22.13
N THR A 259 -8.82 -2.20 23.41
CA THR A 259 -8.31 -1.01 24.11
C THR A 259 -7.04 -0.45 23.46
N GLU A 260 -6.20 -1.31 22.88
CA GLU A 260 -4.98 -0.89 22.18
C GLU A 260 -5.30 -0.27 20.81
N PHE A 261 -6.41 -0.66 20.17
CA PHE A 261 -6.92 0.02 18.98
C PHE A 261 -7.41 1.44 19.30
N LEU A 262 -8.05 1.63 20.46
CA LEU A 262 -8.46 2.96 20.93
C LEU A 262 -7.24 3.83 21.27
N GLU A 263 -6.19 3.26 21.85
CA GLU A 263 -4.93 3.99 22.06
C GLU A 263 -4.27 4.39 20.74
N ALA A 264 -4.28 3.51 19.75
CA ALA A 264 -3.76 3.78 18.40
C ALA A 264 -4.54 4.91 17.68
N ASP A 265 -5.86 4.97 17.86
CA ASP A 265 -6.71 6.04 17.30
C ASP A 265 -6.22 7.45 17.73
N ARG A 266 -5.66 7.58 18.95
CA ARG A 266 -5.10 8.84 19.46
C ARG A 266 -3.84 9.29 18.71
N LYS A 267 -3.14 8.37 18.03
CA LYS A 267 -1.93 8.67 17.26
C LYS A 267 -2.21 9.09 15.83
N ARG A 268 -3.45 8.94 15.34
CA ARG A 268 -3.86 9.25 13.94
C ARG A 268 -2.90 8.64 12.93
N ASN A 269 -2.11 9.49 12.27
CA ASN A 269 -1.19 9.13 11.19
C ASN A 269 0.23 8.86 11.70
N MET A 270 0.48 8.99 13.00
CA MET A 270 1.76 8.62 13.60
C MET A 270 1.82 7.11 13.78
N PRO A 271 3.00 6.48 13.59
CA PRO A 271 3.18 5.07 13.87
C PRO A 271 2.77 4.71 15.29
N PHE A 272 2.04 3.61 15.45
CA PHE A 272 1.66 3.06 16.74
C PHE A 272 2.21 1.63 16.86
N ILE A 273 2.84 1.33 17.99
CA ILE A 273 3.43 0.02 18.27
C ILE A 273 2.48 -0.76 19.18
N TYR A 274 1.99 -1.88 18.67
CA TYR A 274 1.13 -2.80 19.41
C TYR A 274 1.99 -3.70 20.31
N ASN A 275 2.00 -3.41 21.60
CA ASN A 275 2.83 -4.08 22.60
C ASN A 275 2.08 -5.17 23.37
N ARG A 276 0.74 -5.25 23.24
CA ARG A 276 -0.11 -6.21 23.96
C ARG A 276 -0.57 -7.39 23.11
N ILE A 277 0.09 -7.65 21.99
CA ILE A 277 -0.19 -8.82 21.14
C ILE A 277 0.26 -10.10 21.87
N GLU A 278 -0.66 -11.02 22.15
CA GLU A 278 -0.31 -12.39 22.57
C GLU A 278 -0.23 -13.28 21.32
N TYR A 279 1.00 -13.64 20.94
CA TYR A 279 1.30 -14.59 19.88
C TYR A 279 1.20 -16.04 20.39
N LEU A 280 0.63 -16.93 19.58
CA LEU A 280 0.43 -18.35 19.90
C LEU A 280 1.00 -19.25 18.81
N GLY A 281 1.36 -20.48 19.19
CA GLY A 281 1.90 -21.51 18.30
C GLY A 281 3.42 -21.65 18.37
N SER A 282 3.96 -22.52 17.50
CA SER A 282 5.41 -22.81 17.41
C SER A 282 6.26 -21.58 17.13
N LEU A 283 5.71 -20.58 16.43
CA LEU A 283 6.41 -19.33 16.07
C LEU A 283 6.19 -18.19 17.09
N ALA A 284 5.51 -18.45 18.22
CA ALA A 284 5.15 -17.41 19.19
C ALA A 284 6.37 -16.72 19.83
N SER A 285 7.43 -17.46 20.17
CA SER A 285 8.64 -16.85 20.75
C SER A 285 9.30 -15.89 19.78
N LEU A 286 9.55 -16.36 18.55
CA LEU A 286 10.18 -15.54 17.52
C LEU A 286 9.35 -14.29 17.20
N ASN A 287 8.02 -14.41 17.11
CA ASN A 287 7.15 -13.25 16.92
C ASN A 287 7.27 -12.22 18.05
N ARG A 288 7.30 -12.66 19.32
CA ARG A 288 7.51 -11.76 20.47
C ARG A 288 8.87 -11.08 20.42
N GLU A 289 9.92 -11.81 20.08
CA GLU A 289 11.28 -11.29 19.92
C GLU A 289 11.33 -10.20 18.84
N LEU A 290 10.76 -10.47 17.66
CA LEU A 290 10.71 -9.52 16.55
C LEU A 290 9.89 -8.26 16.90
N ASN A 291 8.72 -8.43 17.53
CA ASN A 291 7.86 -7.31 17.94
C ASN A 291 8.45 -6.48 19.09
N SER A 292 9.44 -7.02 19.81
CA SER A 292 10.09 -6.31 20.93
C SER A 292 11.11 -5.27 20.49
N PHE A 293 11.51 -5.26 19.22
CA PHE A 293 12.50 -4.33 18.68
C PHE A 293 11.80 -3.25 17.84
N THR A 294 12.17 -1.99 18.07
CA THR A 294 11.65 -0.86 17.30
C THR A 294 12.76 -0.26 16.48
N LEU A 295 12.57 -0.26 15.16
CA LEU A 295 13.47 0.39 14.23
C LEU A 295 13.31 1.91 14.31
N LYS A 296 14.42 2.66 14.37
CA LYS A 296 14.39 4.11 14.18
C LYS A 296 14.48 4.40 12.68
N PHE A 297 13.36 4.79 12.07
CA PHE A 297 13.34 5.13 10.65
C PHE A 297 14.01 6.49 10.39
N PRO A 298 14.70 6.65 9.25
CA PRO A 298 15.08 7.96 8.73
C PRO A 298 13.84 8.85 8.48
N ASP A 299 13.96 10.16 8.72
CA ASP A 299 12.89 11.09 8.36
C ASP A 299 12.97 11.36 6.84
N TYR A 300 12.03 10.78 6.08
CA TYR A 300 11.93 10.99 4.63
C TYR A 300 11.86 12.48 4.27
N ARG A 301 11.07 13.29 5.00
CA ARG A 301 10.94 14.71 4.71
C ARG A 301 12.29 15.40 4.85
N GLN A 302 13.01 15.08 5.92
CA GLN A 302 14.35 15.59 6.13
C GLN A 302 15.31 15.16 5.01
N LEU A 303 15.25 13.89 4.58
CA LEU A 303 16.07 13.39 3.46
C LEU A 303 15.81 14.20 2.18
N TYR A 304 14.55 14.48 1.86
CA TYR A 304 14.17 15.31 0.72
C TYR A 304 14.67 16.74 0.85
N GLU A 305 14.43 17.37 2.00
CA GLU A 305 14.83 18.76 2.24
C GLU A 305 16.36 18.95 2.26
N MET A 306 17.09 17.95 2.72
CA MET A 306 18.56 17.94 2.73
C MET A 306 19.15 17.60 1.37
N GLY A 307 18.48 16.80 0.56
CA GLY A 307 19.01 16.29 -0.71
C GLY A 307 19.32 17.38 -1.74
N ASP A 308 18.60 18.50 -1.67
CA ASP A 308 18.83 19.67 -2.54
C ASP A 308 19.84 20.68 -1.96
N LYS A 309 20.34 20.44 -0.75
CA LYS A 309 21.17 21.38 0.03
C LYS A 309 22.55 20.85 0.41
N LEU A 310 22.68 19.54 0.59
CA LEU A 310 23.91 18.92 1.08
C LEU A 310 24.70 18.25 -0.04
N ASP A 311 26.02 18.21 0.17
CA ASP A 311 26.90 17.38 -0.64
C ASP A 311 26.52 15.88 -0.48
N PRO A 312 26.48 15.10 -1.57
CA PRO A 312 26.14 13.69 -1.52
C PRO A 312 27.00 12.84 -0.58
N ASN A 313 28.30 13.16 -0.41
CA ASN A 313 29.18 12.41 0.49
C ASN A 313 28.80 12.62 1.96
N GLU A 314 28.45 13.86 2.32
CA GLU A 314 28.04 14.19 3.68
C GLU A 314 26.69 13.53 4.02
N LEU A 315 25.75 13.50 3.08
CA LEU A 315 24.48 12.82 3.26
C LEU A 315 24.67 11.31 3.40
N LEU A 316 25.48 10.69 2.53
CA LEU A 316 25.80 9.25 2.61
C LEU A 316 26.41 8.90 3.97
N LYS A 317 27.37 9.70 4.44
CA LYS A 317 28.00 9.53 5.76
C LYS A 317 26.98 9.60 6.91
N GLN A 318 26.06 10.56 6.86
CA GLN A 318 25.00 10.68 7.87
C GLN A 318 24.05 9.47 7.86
N GLN A 319 23.67 8.98 6.68
CA GLN A 319 22.80 7.80 6.57
C GLN A 319 23.50 6.52 7.06
N ILE A 320 24.80 6.36 6.75
CA ILE A 320 25.61 5.26 7.27
C ILE A 320 25.70 5.30 8.80
N ALA A 321 25.91 6.48 9.39
CA ALA A 321 25.95 6.63 10.85
C ALA A 321 24.62 6.24 11.52
N LEU A 322 23.48 6.64 10.95
CA LEU A 322 22.15 6.26 11.45
C LEU A 322 21.89 4.75 11.35
N ARG A 323 22.38 4.10 10.28
CA ARG A 323 22.31 2.64 10.13
C ARG A 323 23.10 1.96 11.24
N ASP A 324 24.33 2.40 11.46
CA ASP A 324 25.24 1.80 12.43
C ASP A 324 24.76 2.02 13.88
N GLU A 325 24.08 3.14 14.15
CA GLU A 325 23.36 3.35 15.41
C GLU A 325 22.26 2.29 15.61
N ASN A 326 21.46 2.00 14.59
CA ASN A 326 20.40 0.99 14.68
C ASN A 326 20.96 -0.43 14.84
N LEU A 327 22.07 -0.76 14.17
CA LEU A 327 22.77 -2.04 14.36
C LEU A 327 23.31 -2.16 15.79
N SER A 328 23.90 -1.10 16.33
CA SER A 328 24.37 -1.07 17.72
C SER A 328 23.23 -1.23 18.72
N ASN A 329 22.08 -0.57 18.47
CA ASN A 329 20.87 -0.72 19.29
C ASN A 329 20.32 -2.14 19.22
N LEU A 330 20.40 -2.80 18.06
CA LEU A 330 20.03 -4.21 17.91
C LEU A 330 20.95 -5.11 18.74
N ASP A 331 22.27 -4.91 18.70
CA ASP A 331 23.22 -5.69 19.49
C ASP A 331 22.99 -5.55 21.01
N LEU A 332 22.65 -4.34 21.47
CA LEU A 332 22.25 -4.09 22.86
C LEU A 332 20.95 -4.81 23.20
N SER A 333 19.91 -4.64 22.38
CA SER A 333 18.62 -5.31 22.59
C SER A 333 18.74 -6.83 22.53
N ALA A 334 19.62 -7.37 21.68
CA ALA A 334 19.89 -8.80 21.56
C ALA A 334 20.42 -9.39 22.86
N LYS A 335 21.32 -8.67 23.55
CA LYS A 335 21.87 -9.06 24.84
C LYS A 335 20.85 -8.88 25.97
N GLU A 336 20.22 -7.71 26.06
CA GLU A 336 19.27 -7.38 27.14
C GLU A 336 18.04 -8.28 27.14
N LYS A 337 17.50 -8.59 25.95
CA LYS A 337 16.29 -9.39 25.79
C LYS A 337 16.55 -10.86 25.44
N SER A 338 17.83 -11.25 25.36
CA SER A 338 18.25 -12.61 24.97
C SER A 338 17.60 -13.07 23.67
N LEU A 339 17.66 -12.23 22.63
CA LEU A 339 17.04 -12.53 21.33
C LEU A 339 17.71 -13.75 20.67
N SER A 340 16.92 -14.59 20.01
CA SER A 340 17.46 -15.74 19.29
C SER A 340 18.33 -15.31 18.10
N PRO A 341 19.31 -16.13 17.67
CA PRO A 341 20.13 -15.83 16.50
C PRO A 341 19.31 -15.57 15.23
N LYS A 342 18.17 -16.27 15.07
CA LYS A 342 17.26 -16.06 13.94
C LYS A 342 16.56 -14.70 14.03
N ALA A 343 16.08 -14.29 15.21
CA ALA A 343 15.49 -12.96 15.39
C ALA A 343 16.51 -11.85 15.07
N VAL A 344 17.75 -11.99 15.56
CA VAL A 344 18.82 -11.02 15.29
C VAL A 344 19.11 -10.91 13.79
N ARG A 345 19.20 -12.02 13.06
CA ARG A 345 19.41 -12.00 11.60
C ARG A 345 18.26 -11.31 10.86
N ILE A 346 17.01 -11.67 11.16
CA ILE A 346 15.83 -11.04 10.53
C ILE A 346 15.81 -9.53 10.79
N LEU A 347 16.06 -9.09 12.03
CA LEU A 347 16.07 -7.67 12.39
C LEU A 347 17.24 -6.93 11.72
N LYS A 348 18.43 -7.55 11.67
CA LYS A 348 19.59 -7.01 10.95
C LYS A 348 19.29 -6.83 9.47
N ASN A 349 18.73 -7.84 8.81
CA ASN A 349 18.35 -7.78 7.40
C ASN A 349 17.30 -6.68 7.17
N ASN A 350 16.33 -6.52 8.07
CA ASN A 350 15.36 -5.42 7.98
C ASN A 350 16.03 -4.04 8.09
N ILE A 351 16.97 -3.85 9.02
CA ILE A 351 17.78 -2.62 9.12
C ILE A 351 18.53 -2.37 7.81
N LEU A 352 19.31 -3.34 7.32
CA LEU A 352 20.15 -3.16 6.14
C LEU A 352 19.32 -2.82 4.89
N LEU A 353 18.23 -3.54 4.65
CA LEU A 353 17.35 -3.31 3.50
C LEU A 353 16.64 -1.96 3.58
N THR A 354 16.20 -1.55 4.78
CA THR A 354 15.59 -0.24 4.99
C THR A 354 16.54 0.86 4.54
N TRP A 355 17.77 0.91 5.06
CA TRP A 355 18.71 1.98 4.70
C TRP A 355 19.13 1.95 3.23
N ALA A 356 19.28 0.76 2.64
CA ALA A 356 19.55 0.65 1.22
C ALA A 356 18.40 1.21 0.37
N SER A 357 17.13 0.92 0.71
CA SER A 357 15.98 1.54 0.05
C SER A 357 16.00 3.07 0.14
N TYR A 358 16.31 3.63 1.32
CA TYR A 358 16.43 5.08 1.49
C TYR A 358 17.53 5.70 0.62
N LEU A 359 18.69 5.05 0.51
CA LEU A 359 19.79 5.54 -0.35
C LEU A 359 19.42 5.47 -1.84
N PHE A 360 18.71 4.43 -2.27
CA PHE A 360 18.15 4.40 -3.63
C PHE A 360 17.10 5.48 -3.87
N ASP A 361 16.20 5.71 -2.92
CA ASP A 361 15.20 6.78 -3.02
C ASP A 361 15.89 8.15 -3.10
N TYR A 362 16.95 8.39 -2.31
CA TYR A 362 17.74 9.60 -2.42
C TYR A 362 18.30 9.80 -3.84
N GLU A 363 18.93 8.78 -4.42
CA GLU A 363 19.47 8.86 -5.79
C GLU A 363 18.38 9.17 -6.82
N SER A 364 17.28 8.43 -6.80
CA SER A 364 16.18 8.58 -7.75
C SER A 364 15.58 9.98 -7.70
N ASN A 365 15.29 10.47 -6.49
CA ASN A 365 14.69 11.78 -6.29
C ASN A 365 15.64 12.91 -6.65
N ARG A 366 16.93 12.77 -6.31
CA ARG A 366 17.95 13.73 -6.69
C ARG A 366 18.09 13.85 -8.21
N THR A 367 18.08 12.73 -8.93
CA THR A 367 18.08 12.70 -10.39
C THR A 367 16.87 13.42 -10.99
N TYR A 368 15.69 13.26 -10.39
CA TYR A 368 14.49 14.00 -10.80
C TYR A 368 14.60 15.50 -10.51
N SER A 369 14.99 15.89 -9.29
CA SER A 369 15.16 17.28 -8.88
C SER A 369 16.20 18.01 -9.72
N ALA A 370 17.33 17.38 -10.04
CA ALA A 370 18.39 17.96 -10.87
C ALA A 370 17.93 18.28 -12.30
N ARG A 371 16.97 17.51 -12.86
CA ARG A 371 16.36 17.80 -14.17
C ARG A 371 15.42 19.00 -14.11
N ALA A 372 14.69 19.16 -13.00
CA ALA A 372 13.76 20.26 -12.79
C ALA A 372 14.48 21.57 -12.42
N ASN A 373 15.59 21.50 -11.69
CA ASN A 373 16.33 22.65 -11.17
C ASN A 373 17.80 22.62 -11.60
N LYS A 374 18.05 23.01 -12.85
CA LYS A 374 19.39 22.99 -13.47
C LYS A 374 20.38 23.98 -12.87
N GLU A 375 19.90 24.97 -12.13
CA GLU A 375 20.73 26.04 -11.55
C GLU A 375 21.21 25.72 -10.12
N ASN A 376 20.63 24.71 -9.46
CA ASN A 376 21.04 24.31 -8.12
C ASN A 376 22.38 23.54 -8.17
N ALA A 377 23.46 24.19 -7.74
CA ALA A 377 24.80 23.62 -7.71
C ALA A 377 24.91 22.30 -6.92
N ALA A 378 24.23 22.18 -5.78
CA ALA A 378 24.26 20.97 -4.95
C ALA A 378 23.60 19.78 -5.66
N LEU A 379 22.61 20.02 -6.53
CA LEU A 379 21.96 19.00 -7.37
C LEU A 379 22.76 18.65 -8.64
N GLN A 380 23.66 19.53 -9.08
CA GLN A 380 24.53 19.27 -10.24
C GLN A 380 25.83 18.52 -9.87
N THR A 381 26.21 18.47 -8.59
CA THR A 381 27.32 17.62 -8.13
C THR A 381 27.04 16.15 -8.50
N PRO A 382 27.96 15.40 -9.11
CA PRO A 382 27.75 13.97 -9.35
C PRO A 382 27.69 13.19 -8.03
N LEU A 383 26.99 12.05 -8.03
CA LEU A 383 27.13 11.11 -6.92
C LEU A 383 28.57 10.56 -6.88
N PRO A 384 29.10 10.24 -5.69
CA PRO A 384 30.44 9.69 -5.58
C PRO A 384 30.51 8.33 -6.29
N SER A 385 31.70 7.97 -6.80
CA SER A 385 31.88 6.76 -7.63
C SER A 385 31.60 5.46 -6.86
N ASP A 386 31.78 5.49 -5.55
CA ASP A 386 31.53 4.42 -4.58
C ASP A 386 30.13 4.50 -3.95
N PHE A 387 29.22 5.34 -4.49
CA PHE A 387 27.91 5.56 -3.90
C PHE A 387 27.14 4.25 -3.65
N TYR A 388 27.27 3.24 -4.53
CA TYR A 388 26.56 1.97 -4.41
C TYR A 388 27.28 0.92 -3.52
N ASP A 389 28.46 1.23 -2.98
CA ASP A 389 29.23 0.29 -2.15
C ASP A 389 28.52 -0.04 -0.83
N PHE A 390 27.47 0.72 -0.44
CA PHE A 390 26.59 0.32 0.67
C PHE A 390 25.95 -1.06 0.47
N LEU A 391 25.85 -1.55 -0.77
CA LEU A 391 25.35 -2.88 -1.09
C LEU A 391 26.27 -3.99 -0.58
N HIS A 392 27.58 -3.73 -0.42
CA HIS A 392 28.54 -4.71 0.14
C HIS A 392 28.30 -4.99 1.62
N ALA A 393 27.57 -4.12 2.33
CA ALA A 393 27.14 -4.38 3.70
C ALA A 393 26.03 -5.44 3.79
N ILE A 394 25.45 -5.85 2.66
CA ILE A 394 24.31 -6.76 2.55
C ILE A 394 24.79 -8.05 1.88
N ASP A 395 24.56 -9.19 2.54
CA ASP A 395 24.75 -10.48 1.89
C ASP A 395 23.59 -10.74 0.92
N LEU A 396 23.74 -10.33 -0.34
CA LEU A 396 22.72 -10.50 -1.37
C LEU A 396 22.47 -11.96 -1.78
N GLN A 397 23.24 -12.90 -1.21
CA GLN A 397 23.01 -14.35 -1.36
C GLN A 397 22.14 -14.92 -0.24
N ASP A 398 21.94 -14.19 0.88
CA ASP A 398 21.14 -14.61 2.02
C ASP A 398 19.63 -14.67 1.67
N GLU A 399 19.08 -15.88 1.71
CA GLU A 399 17.65 -16.12 1.49
C GLU A 399 16.79 -15.45 2.58
N GLU A 400 17.29 -15.29 3.81
CA GLU A 400 16.55 -14.65 4.91
C GLU A 400 16.28 -13.15 4.67
N LEU A 401 16.92 -12.51 3.66
CA LEU A 401 16.55 -11.16 3.22
C LEU A 401 15.06 -11.06 2.82
N LEU A 402 14.51 -12.13 2.23
CA LEU A 402 13.12 -12.19 1.75
C LEU A 402 12.09 -12.21 2.89
N ILE A 403 12.53 -12.45 4.13
CA ILE A 403 11.67 -12.38 5.32
C ILE A 403 11.29 -10.93 5.61
N SER A 404 12.17 -9.98 5.31
CA SER A 404 11.96 -8.58 5.63
C SER A 404 10.74 -7.99 4.92
N PRO A 405 9.87 -7.22 5.60
CA PRO A 405 8.77 -6.52 4.94
C PRO A 405 9.27 -5.49 3.92
N GLU A 406 10.51 -5.03 4.06
CA GLU A 406 11.13 -4.02 3.20
C GLU A 406 11.72 -4.61 1.90
N PHE A 407 11.87 -5.93 1.81
CA PHE A 407 12.53 -6.57 0.66
C PHE A 407 11.87 -6.22 -0.68
N SER A 408 10.54 -6.12 -0.72
CA SER A 408 9.80 -5.78 -1.95
C SER A 408 10.15 -4.38 -2.47
N THR A 409 10.31 -3.41 -1.57
CA THR A 409 10.75 -2.06 -1.89
C THR A 409 12.21 -2.08 -2.33
N PHE A 410 13.09 -2.70 -1.53
CA PHE A 410 14.51 -2.79 -1.82
C PHE A 410 14.78 -3.39 -3.20
N ILE A 411 14.21 -4.56 -3.52
CA ILE A 411 14.47 -5.22 -4.80
C ILE A 411 13.91 -4.41 -5.97
N ASN A 412 12.76 -3.74 -5.79
CA ASN A 412 12.23 -2.83 -6.79
C ASN A 412 13.22 -1.69 -7.07
N ARG A 413 13.79 -1.08 -6.03
CA ARG A 413 14.79 -0.02 -6.18
C ARG A 413 16.10 -0.51 -6.78
N PHE A 414 16.57 -1.68 -6.37
CA PHE A 414 17.73 -2.32 -6.94
C PHE A 414 17.56 -2.58 -8.45
N GLU A 415 16.41 -3.08 -8.89
CA GLU A 415 16.11 -3.33 -10.31
C GLU A 415 16.13 -2.08 -11.20
N TYR A 416 15.81 -0.92 -10.63
CA TYR A 416 15.68 0.35 -11.34
C TYR A 416 16.74 1.39 -10.93
N CYS A 417 17.78 0.99 -10.19
CA CYS A 417 18.87 1.89 -9.85
C CYS A 417 19.57 2.38 -11.13
N THR A 418 20.23 3.54 -11.07
CA THR A 418 20.82 4.15 -12.27
C THR A 418 21.75 3.21 -13.06
N PRO A 419 22.66 2.42 -12.45
CA PRO A 419 23.49 1.47 -13.19
C PRO A 419 22.69 0.42 -13.98
N LEU A 420 21.63 -0.15 -13.40
CA LEU A 420 20.87 -1.24 -14.03
C LEU A 420 19.68 -0.77 -14.88
N SER A 421 19.25 0.48 -14.74
CA SER A 421 18.14 1.08 -15.50
C SER A 421 18.58 1.76 -16.80
N GLN A 422 19.89 1.95 -17.00
CA GLN A 422 20.43 2.54 -18.22
C GLN A 422 20.01 1.72 -19.45
N SER A 423 19.36 2.40 -20.38
CA SER A 423 19.01 1.83 -21.67
C SER A 423 20.25 1.86 -22.57
N PHE A 424 20.97 0.75 -22.63
CA PHE A 424 22.06 0.59 -23.60
C PHE A 424 21.54 0.24 -24.98
N TYR A 425 20.47 0.91 -25.44
CA TYR A 425 20.15 0.94 -26.87
C TYR A 425 21.08 1.94 -27.60
N LYS A 426 22.40 1.88 -27.35
CA LYS A 426 23.37 2.43 -28.30
C LYS A 426 23.44 1.46 -29.48
N ARG A 427 22.52 1.64 -30.43
CA ARG A 427 22.49 1.08 -31.80
C ARG A 427 23.19 -0.27 -31.97
N TYR A 428 22.54 -1.35 -31.57
CA TYR A 428 22.83 -2.67 -32.13
C TYR A 428 22.25 -2.69 -33.56
N VAL A 429 23.00 -2.16 -34.52
CA VAL A 429 23.75 -2.90 -35.55
C VAL A 429 24.45 -1.83 -36.41
N THR A 430 25.77 -1.70 -36.30
CA THR A 430 26.55 -0.96 -37.28
C THR A 430 26.65 -1.83 -38.54
N PRO A 431 26.30 -1.32 -39.73
CA PRO A 431 26.64 -1.99 -40.98
C PRO A 431 28.13 -2.36 -40.98
N SER A 432 28.50 -3.47 -41.62
CA SER A 432 29.90 -3.95 -41.71
C SER A 432 30.84 -2.94 -42.37
N ILE A 433 30.27 -1.97 -43.09
CA ILE A 433 30.95 -0.85 -43.72
C ILE A 433 30.56 0.47 -43.05
N SER A 434 31.44 1.45 -43.10
CA SER A 434 31.20 2.80 -42.60
C SER A 434 30.11 3.54 -43.36
N PHE A 435 29.51 4.58 -42.78
CA PHE A 435 28.48 5.36 -43.51
C PHE A 435 29.10 6.06 -44.71
N TYR A 436 30.33 6.55 -44.58
CA TYR A 436 31.07 7.06 -45.73
C TYR A 436 31.36 5.99 -46.79
N GLN A 437 31.77 4.77 -46.38
CA GLN A 437 31.95 3.65 -47.31
C GLN A 437 30.64 3.26 -48.01
N TYR A 438 29.51 3.34 -47.30
CA TYR A 438 28.19 3.15 -47.89
C TYR A 438 27.88 4.19 -48.95
N LEU A 439 28.05 5.48 -48.64
CA LEU A 439 27.85 6.57 -49.60
C LEU A 439 28.70 6.38 -50.86
N LYS A 440 29.96 5.92 -50.71
CA LYS A 440 30.81 5.56 -51.84
C LYS A 440 30.28 4.38 -52.65
N ASN A 441 29.77 3.34 -51.98
CA ASN A 441 29.24 2.15 -52.65
C ASN A 441 27.97 2.46 -53.47
N ILE A 442 27.12 3.38 -52.98
CA ILE A 442 25.93 3.84 -53.72
C ILE A 442 26.22 5.03 -54.66
N GLN A 443 27.48 5.47 -54.76
CA GLN A 443 27.93 6.61 -55.59
C GLN A 443 27.30 7.97 -55.22
N GLU A 444 26.98 8.16 -53.95
CA GLU A 444 26.38 9.39 -53.41
C GLU A 444 27.29 10.14 -52.42
N ASP A 445 28.60 9.89 -52.45
CA ASP A 445 29.59 10.62 -51.62
C ASP A 445 29.71 12.11 -52.01
N HIS A 446 29.31 12.47 -53.22
CA HIS A 446 29.22 13.87 -53.69
C HIS A 446 28.21 14.74 -52.90
N LEU A 447 27.32 14.14 -52.10
CA LEU A 447 26.40 14.86 -51.23
C LEU A 447 27.11 15.59 -50.08
N LEU A 448 28.35 15.22 -49.78
CA LEU A 448 29.16 15.81 -48.72
C LEU A 448 30.25 16.73 -49.29
N THR A 449 30.49 17.86 -48.64
CA THR A 449 31.69 18.67 -48.89
C THR A 449 32.94 17.96 -48.35
N PRO A 450 34.16 18.38 -48.72
CA PRO A 450 35.39 17.82 -48.15
C PRO A 450 35.47 17.91 -46.62
N GLU A 451 34.90 18.96 -46.04
CA GLU A 451 34.86 19.17 -44.58
C GLU A 451 33.82 18.27 -43.91
N GLU A 452 32.61 18.18 -44.47
CA GLU A 452 31.57 17.26 -44.01
C GLU A 452 32.00 15.79 -44.12
N THR A 453 32.78 15.47 -45.17
CA THR A 453 33.35 14.13 -45.38
C THR A 453 34.32 13.75 -44.27
N LYS A 454 35.25 14.64 -43.92
CA LYS A 454 36.17 14.43 -42.79
C LYS A 454 35.42 14.25 -41.48
N HIS A 455 34.35 15.02 -41.26
CA HIS A 455 33.51 14.92 -40.08
C HIS A 455 32.75 13.59 -40.00
N ILE A 456 32.18 13.11 -41.11
CA ILE A 456 31.52 11.80 -41.17
C ILE A 456 32.51 10.64 -40.94
N ILE A 457 33.72 10.72 -41.51
CA ILE A 457 34.76 9.71 -41.28
C ILE A 457 35.15 9.68 -39.79
N TRP A 458 35.34 10.85 -39.16
CA TRP A 458 35.61 10.95 -37.73
C TRP A 458 34.48 10.34 -36.88
N LEU A 459 33.22 10.62 -37.21
CA LEU A 459 32.07 9.97 -36.56
C LEU A 459 32.05 8.45 -36.77
N ASP A 460 32.48 7.98 -37.94
CA ASP A 460 32.57 6.56 -38.27
C ASP A 460 33.67 5.84 -37.47
N GLU A 461 34.79 6.51 -37.21
CA GLU A 461 35.93 6.02 -36.40
C GLU A 461 35.58 5.91 -34.91
N LEU A 462 34.80 6.86 -34.38
CA LEU A 462 34.35 6.85 -32.98
C LEU A 462 33.46 5.64 -32.62
N ARG A 463 32.94 4.90 -33.61
CA ARG A 463 32.08 3.73 -33.36
C ARG A 463 32.83 2.55 -32.75
N PHE A 464 34.16 2.56 -32.80
CA PHE A 464 35.03 1.48 -32.33
C PHE A 464 35.97 1.89 -31.20
N VAL A 465 35.77 3.06 -30.61
CA VAL A 465 36.63 3.64 -29.57
C VAL A 465 35.82 3.85 -28.29
N GLU A 466 36.45 3.62 -27.14
CA GLU A 466 35.87 3.96 -25.84
C GLU A 466 35.69 5.47 -25.71
N ILE A 467 34.48 5.92 -25.34
CA ILE A 467 34.16 7.35 -25.27
C ILE A 467 34.68 7.92 -23.95
N THR A 468 35.76 8.69 -24.01
CA THR A 468 36.31 9.44 -22.88
C THR A 468 35.61 10.81 -22.72
N PRO A 469 35.72 11.48 -21.56
CA PRO A 469 35.18 12.83 -21.35
C PRO A 469 35.68 13.86 -22.37
N GLU A 470 36.91 13.70 -22.86
CA GLU A 470 37.50 14.57 -23.89
C GLU A 470 36.80 14.37 -25.24
N ILE A 471 36.53 13.12 -25.63
CA ILE A 471 35.80 12.76 -26.85
C ILE A 471 34.37 13.30 -26.78
N GLU A 472 33.72 13.20 -25.62
CA GLU A 472 32.36 13.70 -25.41
C GLU A 472 32.30 15.23 -25.51
N ALA A 473 33.25 15.94 -24.89
CA ALA A 473 33.36 17.39 -25.02
C ALA A 473 33.63 17.83 -26.47
N GLU A 474 34.41 17.06 -27.21
CA GLU A 474 34.68 17.31 -28.62
C GLU A 474 33.49 17.00 -29.54
N TYR A 475 32.70 15.96 -29.24
CA TYR A 475 31.44 15.66 -29.91
C TYR A 475 30.45 16.80 -29.75
N LYS A 476 30.30 17.31 -28.52
CA LYS A 476 29.39 18.42 -28.21
C LYS A 476 29.72 19.71 -28.97
N LYS A 477 31.01 19.99 -29.18
CA LYS A 477 31.45 21.14 -30.01
C LYS A 477 31.04 21.03 -31.48
N LYS A 478 30.82 19.81 -31.98
CA LYS A 478 30.49 19.53 -33.39
C LYS A 478 29.03 19.05 -33.57
N GLU A 479 28.19 19.21 -32.56
CA GLU A 479 26.82 18.71 -32.56
C GLU A 479 25.96 19.37 -33.65
N ASP A 480 26.01 20.70 -33.78
CA ASP A 480 25.25 21.43 -34.80
C ASP A 480 25.64 21.02 -36.22
N LEU A 481 26.95 20.85 -36.48
CA LEU A 481 27.48 20.36 -37.75
C LEU A 481 26.98 18.93 -38.04
N THR A 482 26.99 18.07 -37.01
CA THR A 482 26.48 16.69 -37.12
C THR A 482 25.01 16.66 -37.48
N GLN A 483 24.19 17.49 -36.84
CA GLN A 483 22.75 17.58 -37.11
C GLN A 483 22.48 18.13 -38.53
N ALA A 484 23.23 19.15 -38.95
CA ALA A 484 23.12 19.71 -40.30
C ALA A 484 23.44 18.67 -41.38
N ILE A 485 24.53 17.91 -41.22
CA ILE A 485 24.90 16.85 -42.15
C ILE A 485 23.84 15.74 -42.15
N TYR A 486 23.41 15.25 -40.99
CA TYR A 486 22.39 14.19 -40.92
C TYR A 486 21.04 14.60 -41.51
N LYS A 487 20.67 15.89 -41.41
CA LYS A 487 19.48 16.41 -42.08
C LYS A 487 19.65 16.40 -43.61
N LYS A 488 20.85 16.71 -44.10
CA LYS A 488 21.20 16.75 -45.54
C LYS A 488 21.21 15.36 -46.18
N VAL A 489 21.82 14.38 -45.53
CA VAL A 489 21.92 12.99 -46.03
C VAL A 489 20.92 12.03 -45.39
N LYS A 490 19.79 12.56 -44.90
CA LYS A 490 18.81 11.81 -44.12
C LYS A 490 18.34 10.54 -44.81
N THR A 491 18.01 10.62 -46.10
CA THR A 491 17.51 9.49 -46.88
C THR A 491 18.54 8.36 -46.96
N GLN A 492 19.79 8.70 -47.27
CA GLN A 492 20.91 7.75 -47.37
C GLN A 492 21.24 7.17 -46.00
N LEU A 493 21.21 8.01 -44.96
CA LEU A 493 21.45 7.60 -43.58
C LEU A 493 20.36 6.64 -43.07
N ASP A 494 19.11 6.86 -43.44
CA ASP A 494 18.00 5.97 -43.12
C ASP A 494 18.11 4.64 -43.89
N SER A 495 18.54 4.65 -45.15
CA SER A 495 18.84 3.43 -45.93
C SER A 495 20.05 2.66 -45.40
N TYR A 496 21.15 3.34 -45.09
CA TYR A 496 22.34 2.78 -44.46
C TYR A 496 22.01 2.08 -43.14
N ARG A 497 21.20 2.74 -42.31
CA ARG A 497 20.71 2.16 -41.05
C ARG A 497 19.85 0.93 -41.29
N LYS A 498 19.03 0.92 -42.35
CA LYS A 498 18.23 -0.26 -42.74
C LYS A 498 19.11 -1.43 -43.20
N GLU A 499 20.18 -1.18 -43.95
CA GLU A 499 21.09 -2.24 -44.44
C GLU A 499 21.96 -2.86 -43.34
N GLY A 500 22.27 -2.10 -42.29
CA GLY A 500 22.96 -2.62 -41.10
C GLY A 500 22.10 -3.53 -40.26
N ILE A 501 20.78 -3.38 -40.30
CA ILE A 501 19.86 -4.18 -39.49
C ILE A 501 19.82 -5.60 -40.09
N LYS A 502 20.66 -6.49 -39.56
CA LYS A 502 20.11 -7.82 -39.26
C LYS A 502 18.96 -7.53 -38.31
N ASP A 503 17.77 -7.99 -38.68
CA ASP A 503 16.57 -7.92 -37.85
C ASP A 503 16.82 -8.77 -36.60
N VAL A 504 17.57 -8.22 -35.64
CA VAL A 504 17.82 -8.84 -34.34
C VAL A 504 16.45 -8.87 -33.69
N SER A 505 15.92 -10.06 -33.58
CA SER A 505 14.58 -10.29 -33.09
C SER A 505 14.42 -9.73 -31.66
N GLU A 506 13.20 -9.37 -31.26
CA GLU A 506 12.95 -8.72 -29.96
C GLU A 506 13.51 -9.51 -28.77
N HIS A 507 13.54 -10.84 -28.86
CA HIS A 507 14.10 -11.69 -27.82
C HIS A 507 15.63 -11.59 -27.71
N GLU A 508 16.34 -11.45 -28.84
CA GLU A 508 17.79 -11.24 -28.85
C GLU A 508 18.15 -9.86 -28.29
N LYS A 509 17.34 -8.82 -28.57
CA LYS A 509 17.51 -7.49 -27.96
C LYS A 509 17.42 -7.55 -26.44
N GLU A 510 16.44 -8.30 -25.92
CA GLU A 510 16.25 -8.46 -24.47
C GLU A 510 17.39 -9.29 -23.85
N LEU A 511 17.90 -10.33 -24.52
CA LEU A 511 19.10 -11.06 -24.06
C LEU A 511 20.34 -10.16 -24.00
N ILE A 512 20.54 -9.29 -25.00
CA ILE A 512 21.66 -8.34 -25.03
C ILE A 512 21.56 -7.37 -23.85
N GLN A 513 20.36 -6.82 -23.58
CA GLN A 513 20.14 -5.96 -22.41
C GLN A 513 20.54 -6.66 -21.11
N TRP A 514 20.17 -7.93 -20.94
CA TRP A 514 20.53 -8.70 -19.75
C TRP A 514 22.02 -9.00 -19.66
N ARG A 515 22.70 -9.30 -20.76
CA ARG A 515 24.18 -9.42 -20.77
C ARG A 515 24.86 -8.12 -20.37
N THR A 516 24.31 -6.98 -20.80
CA THR A 516 24.82 -5.67 -20.37
C THR A 516 24.59 -5.44 -18.88
N LYS A 517 23.41 -5.77 -18.34
CA LYS A 517 23.15 -5.70 -16.90
C LYS A 517 24.05 -6.64 -16.10
N ASP A 518 24.35 -7.83 -16.61
CA ASP A 518 25.30 -8.76 -15.99
C ASP A 518 26.70 -8.14 -15.88
N SER A 519 27.15 -7.44 -16.93
CA SER A 519 28.42 -6.70 -16.90
C SER A 519 28.40 -5.54 -15.89
N LEU A 520 27.29 -4.79 -15.82
CA LEU A 520 27.17 -3.62 -14.91
C LEU A 520 27.05 -4.03 -13.45
N LEU A 521 26.43 -5.18 -13.17
CA LEU A 521 26.42 -5.77 -11.83
C LEU A 521 27.85 -5.94 -11.31
N VAL A 522 28.74 -6.49 -12.13
CA VAL A 522 30.14 -6.74 -11.75
C VAL A 522 30.97 -5.46 -11.80
N ASN A 523 30.90 -4.71 -12.90
CA ASN A 523 31.84 -3.61 -13.17
C ASN A 523 31.40 -2.26 -12.62
N SER A 524 30.11 -2.05 -12.33
CA SER A 524 29.60 -0.78 -11.84
C SER A 524 29.04 -0.86 -10.43
N LEU A 525 28.45 -2.00 -10.05
CA LEU A 525 28.00 -2.23 -8.66
C LEU A 525 29.03 -3.02 -7.83
N HIS A 526 30.08 -3.56 -8.46
CA HIS A 526 31.08 -4.38 -7.79
C HIS A 526 30.46 -5.57 -7.03
N LEU A 527 29.42 -6.19 -7.62
CA LEU A 527 28.70 -7.31 -7.03
C LEU A 527 28.95 -8.59 -7.82
N GLU A 528 29.12 -9.69 -7.09
CA GLU A 528 29.07 -11.02 -7.66
C GLU A 528 27.62 -11.41 -8.02
N PRO A 529 27.41 -12.34 -8.98
CA PRO A 529 26.11 -12.95 -9.21
C PRO A 529 25.52 -13.49 -7.91
N ASN A 530 24.29 -13.10 -7.60
CA ASN A 530 23.66 -13.35 -6.31
C ASN A 530 22.15 -13.60 -6.44
N LEU A 531 21.55 -14.12 -5.37
CA LEU A 531 20.14 -14.46 -5.30
C LEU A 531 19.22 -13.27 -5.61
N VAL A 532 19.47 -12.09 -5.05
CA VAL A 532 18.63 -10.90 -5.29
C VAL A 532 18.58 -10.56 -6.79
N TYR A 533 19.72 -10.63 -7.48
CA TYR A 533 19.78 -10.38 -8.91
C TYR A 533 19.12 -11.48 -9.75
N GLU A 534 19.19 -12.76 -9.33
CA GLU A 534 18.40 -13.83 -9.95
C GLU A 534 16.89 -13.61 -9.79
N ILE A 535 16.45 -13.11 -8.63
CA ILE A 535 15.03 -12.75 -8.41
C ILE A 535 14.63 -11.60 -9.33
N ALA A 536 15.48 -10.56 -9.47
CA ALA A 536 15.26 -9.46 -10.42
C ALA A 536 15.10 -9.96 -11.86
N LYS A 537 15.91 -10.96 -12.27
CA LYS A 537 15.77 -11.65 -13.56
C LYS A 537 14.38 -12.29 -13.69
N VAL A 538 13.96 -13.12 -12.74
CA VAL A 538 12.64 -13.81 -12.79
C VAL A 538 11.48 -12.81 -12.82
N ARG A 539 11.53 -11.74 -12.02
CA ARG A 539 10.49 -10.70 -11.96
C ARG A 539 10.26 -9.99 -13.30
N SER A 540 11.25 -9.96 -14.18
CA SER A 540 11.14 -9.35 -15.52
C SER A 540 10.42 -10.24 -16.55
N LEU A 541 10.39 -11.56 -16.33
CA LEU A 541 10.01 -12.54 -17.35
C LEU A 541 8.60 -12.34 -17.88
N ASN A 542 7.62 -12.09 -17.00
CA ASN A 542 6.23 -11.92 -17.42
C ASN A 542 6.08 -10.77 -18.43
N TYR A 543 6.84 -9.69 -18.24
CA TYR A 543 6.83 -8.54 -19.15
C TYR A 543 7.57 -8.85 -20.45
N SER A 544 8.80 -9.38 -20.39
CA SER A 544 9.59 -9.68 -21.59
C SER A 544 8.91 -10.74 -22.47
N LEU A 545 8.41 -11.83 -21.89
CA LEU A 545 7.77 -12.92 -22.63
C LEU A 545 6.52 -12.48 -23.39
N LYS A 546 5.73 -11.55 -22.86
CA LYS A 546 4.53 -11.01 -23.54
C LYS A 546 4.84 -10.24 -24.83
N LYS A 547 6.10 -9.88 -25.07
CA LYS A 547 6.55 -9.20 -26.30
C LYS A 547 6.86 -10.18 -27.44
N PHE A 548 7.00 -11.47 -27.15
CA PHE A 548 7.53 -12.45 -28.09
C PHE A 548 6.44 -13.37 -28.63
N LYS A 549 6.67 -13.91 -29.84
CA LYS A 549 5.95 -15.11 -30.28
C LYS A 549 6.42 -16.32 -29.46
N LYS A 550 5.55 -17.33 -29.31
CA LYS A 550 5.80 -18.53 -28.48
C LYS A 550 7.13 -19.22 -28.80
N GLU A 551 7.47 -19.38 -30.08
CA GLU A 551 8.73 -20.00 -30.52
C GLU A 551 9.99 -19.24 -30.04
N TYR A 552 9.98 -17.91 -30.13
CA TYR A 552 11.08 -17.06 -29.64
C TYR A 552 11.11 -16.97 -28.12
N ALA A 553 9.94 -16.99 -27.49
CA ALA A 553 9.83 -17.01 -26.04
C ALA A 553 10.46 -18.27 -25.42
N ALA A 554 10.32 -19.42 -26.09
CA ALA A 554 10.96 -20.66 -25.65
C ALA A 554 12.49 -20.57 -25.70
N ILE A 555 13.04 -20.07 -26.82
CA ILE A 555 14.48 -19.84 -26.99
C ILE A 555 14.99 -18.87 -25.93
N TYR A 556 14.30 -17.73 -25.78
CA TYR A 556 14.61 -16.73 -24.76
C TYR A 556 14.66 -17.34 -23.37
N LEU A 557 13.61 -18.06 -22.96
CA LEU A 557 13.54 -18.66 -21.63
C LEU A 557 14.71 -19.61 -21.38
N THR A 558 15.04 -20.46 -22.36
CA THR A 558 16.15 -21.42 -22.24
C THR A 558 17.47 -20.70 -21.99
N THR A 559 17.87 -19.75 -22.85
CA THR A 559 19.13 -19.01 -22.70
C THR A 559 19.12 -18.13 -21.44
N PHE A 560 18.02 -17.43 -21.19
CA PHE A 560 17.87 -16.56 -20.02
C PHE A 560 18.02 -17.34 -18.69
N SER A 561 17.51 -18.58 -18.66
CA SER A 561 17.55 -19.43 -17.46
C SER A 561 18.93 -20.03 -17.17
N GLU A 562 19.91 -19.90 -18.07
CA GLU A 562 21.31 -20.29 -17.81
C GLU A 562 21.94 -19.41 -16.73
N GLY A 563 21.56 -18.13 -16.68
CA GLY A 563 22.01 -17.16 -15.67
C GLY A 563 21.21 -17.17 -14.36
N ILE A 564 20.40 -18.21 -14.13
CA ILE A 564 19.70 -18.47 -12.87
C ILE A 564 20.29 -19.77 -12.33
N THR A 565 20.65 -19.83 -11.06
CA THR A 565 21.21 -21.04 -10.43
C THR A 565 20.20 -21.67 -9.48
N ASN A 566 19.38 -20.88 -8.80
CA ASN A 566 18.42 -21.37 -7.83
C ASN A 566 17.32 -22.25 -8.50
N PRO A 567 17.15 -23.52 -8.07
CA PRO A 567 16.18 -24.44 -8.69
C PRO A 567 14.73 -23.99 -8.56
N PHE A 568 14.37 -23.33 -7.46
CA PHE A 568 13.00 -22.81 -7.25
C PHE A 568 12.72 -21.68 -8.23
N LEU A 569 13.65 -20.75 -8.40
CA LEU A 569 13.54 -19.64 -9.38
C LEU A 569 13.46 -20.14 -10.83
N LYS A 570 14.21 -21.19 -11.19
CA LYS A 570 14.05 -21.84 -12.51
C LYS A 570 12.65 -22.41 -12.73
N ASN A 571 12.06 -23.02 -11.70
CA ASN A 571 10.71 -23.54 -11.78
C ASN A 571 9.68 -22.41 -11.91
N GLU A 572 9.84 -21.32 -11.17
CA GLU A 572 8.99 -20.13 -11.31
C GLU A 572 9.12 -19.50 -12.69
N ALA A 573 10.32 -19.43 -13.27
CA ALA A 573 10.53 -18.97 -14.65
C ALA A 573 9.75 -19.81 -15.67
N ARG A 574 9.76 -21.15 -15.53
CA ARG A 574 8.95 -22.05 -16.37
C ARG A 574 7.45 -21.88 -16.13
N ARG A 575 7.04 -21.67 -14.88
CA ARG A 575 5.63 -21.41 -14.53
C ARG A 575 5.13 -20.13 -15.21
N ILE A 576 5.91 -19.04 -15.15
CA ILE A 576 5.58 -17.78 -15.83
C ILE A 576 5.43 -17.99 -17.33
N TYR A 577 6.35 -18.74 -17.97
CA TYR A 577 6.23 -19.06 -19.38
C TYR A 577 4.92 -19.80 -19.70
N GLY A 578 4.53 -20.79 -18.87
CA GLY A 578 3.25 -21.49 -19.02
C GLY A 578 2.03 -20.60 -18.83
N LEU A 579 2.11 -19.55 -17.99
CA LEU A 579 1.04 -18.57 -17.81
C LEU A 579 0.91 -17.60 -18.99
N VAL A 580 2.03 -17.21 -19.61
CA VAL A 580 2.03 -16.31 -20.78
C VAL A 580 1.63 -17.05 -22.04
N PHE A 581 2.04 -18.31 -22.18
CA PHE A 581 1.73 -19.17 -23.33
C PHE A 581 0.98 -20.43 -22.90
N PRO A 582 -0.26 -20.32 -22.37
CA PRO A 582 -1.06 -21.46 -21.98
C PRO A 582 -1.31 -22.40 -23.17
N SER A 583 -1.57 -23.67 -22.88
CA SER A 583 -1.90 -24.67 -23.90
C SER A 583 -3.24 -24.37 -24.58
N ASP A 584 -4.17 -23.80 -23.83
CA ASP A 584 -5.50 -23.38 -24.30
C ASP A 584 -5.53 -21.86 -24.50
N GLU A 585 -6.31 -21.38 -25.47
CA GLU A 585 -6.48 -19.94 -25.67
C GLU A 585 -7.14 -19.31 -24.44
N LYS A 586 -6.64 -18.16 -23.99
CA LYS A 586 -7.21 -17.46 -22.81
C LYS A 586 -8.62 -16.98 -23.17
N THR A 587 -9.62 -17.75 -22.74
CA THR A 587 -11.04 -17.46 -22.93
C THR A 587 -11.60 -16.68 -21.73
N ALA A 588 -12.77 -16.07 -21.92
CA ALA A 588 -13.49 -15.44 -20.82
C ALA A 588 -13.79 -16.48 -19.74
N TYR A 589 -13.59 -16.13 -18.47
CA TYR A 589 -13.84 -17.05 -17.36
C TYR A 589 -14.94 -16.54 -16.43
N ASP A 590 -15.65 -17.49 -15.81
CA ASP A 590 -16.67 -17.19 -14.81
C ASP A 590 -16.02 -16.80 -13.48
N LEU A 591 -16.59 -15.80 -12.81
CA LEU A 591 -16.15 -15.39 -11.48
C LEU A 591 -16.32 -16.56 -10.48
N PRO A 592 -15.32 -16.83 -9.63
CA PRO A 592 -15.44 -17.86 -8.59
C PRO A 592 -16.57 -17.52 -7.62
N GLU A 593 -17.16 -18.52 -6.97
CA GLU A 593 -18.19 -18.26 -5.95
C GLU A 593 -17.61 -17.58 -4.70
N GLY A 594 -18.38 -16.67 -4.09
CA GLY A 594 -17.99 -16.03 -2.84
C GLY A 594 -18.57 -14.63 -2.64
N LYS A 595 -18.29 -14.04 -1.48
CA LYS A 595 -18.78 -12.70 -1.10
C LYS A 595 -18.36 -11.62 -2.09
N GLY A 596 -17.09 -11.61 -2.52
CA GLY A 596 -16.59 -10.66 -3.52
C GLY A 596 -17.38 -10.70 -4.82
N THR A 597 -17.67 -11.90 -5.32
CA THR A 597 -18.47 -12.10 -6.54
C THR A 597 -19.91 -11.62 -6.36
N ASN A 598 -20.52 -11.86 -5.19
CA ASN A 598 -21.86 -11.36 -4.91
C ASN A 598 -21.91 -9.82 -4.86
N ILE A 599 -20.89 -9.18 -4.28
CA ILE A 599 -20.74 -7.71 -4.27
C ILE A 599 -20.58 -7.21 -5.72
N PHE A 600 -19.67 -7.81 -6.48
CA PHE A 600 -19.38 -7.38 -7.84
C PHE A 600 -20.58 -7.56 -8.79
N ARG A 601 -21.28 -8.68 -8.72
CA ARG A 601 -22.49 -8.95 -9.53
C ARG A 601 -23.60 -7.93 -9.28
N LYS A 602 -23.82 -7.47 -8.04
CA LYS A 602 -24.78 -6.39 -7.75
C LYS A 602 -24.47 -5.10 -8.52
N ILE A 603 -23.20 -4.86 -8.85
CA ILE A 603 -22.75 -3.68 -9.60
C ILE A 603 -22.90 -3.91 -11.11
N ILE A 604 -22.46 -5.06 -11.63
CA ILE A 604 -22.37 -5.28 -13.09
C ILE A 604 -23.62 -5.89 -13.73
N ASP A 605 -24.44 -6.64 -12.98
CA ASP A 605 -25.62 -7.32 -13.54
C ASP A 605 -26.64 -6.36 -14.18
N PRO A 606 -26.90 -5.15 -13.63
CA PRO A 606 -27.76 -4.15 -14.27
C PRO A 606 -27.24 -3.67 -15.64
N LEU A 607 -25.98 -3.92 -15.97
CA LEU A 607 -25.31 -3.48 -17.20
C LEU A 607 -25.01 -4.65 -18.17
N LYS A 608 -25.55 -5.84 -17.91
CA LYS A 608 -25.41 -7.02 -18.80
C LYS A 608 -25.86 -6.71 -20.22
N GLY A 609 -25.21 -7.35 -21.19
CA GLY A 609 -25.36 -7.06 -22.62
C GLY A 609 -24.35 -6.05 -23.17
N LYS A 610 -23.57 -5.39 -22.30
CA LYS A 610 -22.46 -4.51 -22.66
C LYS A 610 -21.12 -5.08 -22.22
N VAL A 611 -20.06 -4.73 -22.94
CA VAL A 611 -18.67 -4.86 -22.45
C VAL A 611 -18.44 -3.79 -21.39
N LEU A 612 -17.94 -4.16 -20.21
CA LEU A 612 -17.71 -3.21 -19.12
C LEU A 612 -16.22 -3.03 -18.87
N PHE A 613 -15.76 -1.78 -18.91
CA PHE A 613 -14.43 -1.37 -18.46
C PHE A 613 -14.56 -0.85 -17.03
N VAL A 614 -14.24 -1.72 -16.07
CA VAL A 614 -14.33 -1.42 -14.64
C VAL A 614 -13.03 -0.81 -14.15
N ASP A 615 -13.11 0.33 -13.48
CA ASP A 615 -12.02 1.10 -12.88
C ASP A 615 -12.15 1.08 -11.35
N PHE A 616 -11.21 0.43 -10.68
CA PHE A 616 -11.04 0.52 -9.23
C PHE A 616 -10.11 1.68 -8.88
N TRP A 617 -10.66 2.70 -8.22
CA TRP A 617 -10.00 3.99 -8.00
C TRP A 617 -10.26 4.55 -6.59
N ALA A 618 -9.61 5.68 -6.27
CA ALA A 618 -9.87 6.48 -5.07
C ALA A 618 -9.52 7.96 -5.29
N THR A 619 -10.17 8.89 -4.59
CA THR A 619 -9.82 10.34 -4.64
C THR A 619 -8.46 10.62 -4.02
N THR A 620 -8.03 9.77 -3.08
CA THR A 620 -6.71 9.81 -2.44
C THR A 620 -5.60 9.15 -3.28
N CYS A 621 -5.93 8.55 -4.42
CA CYS A 621 -4.96 7.92 -5.32
C CYS A 621 -4.58 8.88 -6.46
N GLY A 622 -3.37 9.45 -6.37
CA GLY A 622 -2.85 10.40 -7.38
C GLY A 622 -2.90 9.88 -8.83
N PRO A 623 -2.34 8.69 -9.12
CA PRO A 623 -2.41 8.10 -10.46
C PRO A 623 -3.84 7.83 -10.95
N CYS A 624 -4.75 7.42 -10.07
CA CYS A 624 -6.15 7.20 -10.40
C CYS A 624 -6.84 8.51 -10.82
N VAL A 625 -6.67 9.56 -10.01
CA VAL A 625 -7.19 10.90 -10.30
C VAL A 625 -6.63 11.44 -11.62
N GLY A 626 -5.34 11.26 -11.87
CA GLY A 626 -4.70 11.63 -13.14
C GLY A 626 -5.27 10.87 -14.34
N GLY A 627 -5.41 9.55 -14.23
CA GLY A 627 -5.97 8.70 -15.28
C GLY A 627 -7.42 9.06 -15.63
N ILE A 628 -8.26 9.27 -14.62
CA ILE A 628 -9.66 9.67 -14.82
C ILE A 628 -9.75 11.04 -15.50
N LYS A 629 -8.92 12.02 -15.10
CA LYS A 629 -8.87 13.33 -15.77
C LYS A 629 -8.47 13.22 -17.24
N ASN A 630 -7.41 12.47 -17.53
CA ASN A 630 -6.89 12.30 -18.89
C ASN A 630 -7.87 11.57 -19.82
N MET A 631 -8.77 10.75 -19.27
CA MET A 631 -9.79 10.02 -20.02
C MET A 631 -11.12 10.79 -20.19
N LYS A 632 -11.23 12.05 -19.73
CA LYS A 632 -12.50 12.81 -19.76
C LYS A 632 -13.07 12.94 -21.18
N ASP A 633 -12.26 13.38 -22.14
CA ASP A 633 -12.71 13.57 -23.52
C ASP A 633 -13.06 12.24 -24.20
N THR A 634 -12.28 11.19 -23.94
CA THR A 634 -12.55 9.84 -24.44
C THR A 634 -13.90 9.32 -23.92
N ARG A 635 -14.20 9.51 -22.63
CA ARG A 635 -15.51 9.13 -22.08
C ARG A 635 -16.66 9.93 -22.69
N ALA A 636 -16.46 11.23 -22.93
CA ALA A 636 -17.48 12.06 -23.59
C ALA A 636 -17.74 11.59 -25.03
N LYS A 637 -16.70 11.26 -25.80
CA LYS A 637 -16.78 10.73 -27.17
C LYS A 637 -17.62 9.44 -27.26
N TYR A 638 -17.53 8.58 -26.24
CA TYR A 638 -18.23 7.29 -26.20
C TYR A 638 -19.45 7.28 -25.28
N ALA A 639 -19.93 8.44 -24.83
CA ALA A 639 -21.09 8.51 -23.95
C ALA A 639 -22.34 7.89 -24.59
N GLY A 640 -23.04 7.02 -23.86
CA GLY A 640 -24.26 6.36 -24.34
C GLY A 640 -24.03 5.24 -25.37
N ASN A 641 -22.80 4.75 -25.53
CA ASN A 641 -22.53 3.63 -26.42
C ASN A 641 -23.37 2.39 -26.04
N PRO A 642 -24.01 1.70 -27.02
CA PRO A 642 -24.86 0.55 -26.74
C PRO A 642 -24.07 -0.74 -26.48
N ASP A 643 -22.82 -0.83 -26.92
CA ASP A 643 -22.01 -2.05 -26.88
C ASP A 643 -21.08 -2.13 -25.67
N PHE A 644 -20.68 -0.99 -25.11
CA PHE A 644 -19.79 -0.96 -23.94
C PHE A 644 -20.10 0.21 -22.99
N ASP A 645 -19.58 0.11 -21.77
CA ASP A 645 -19.69 1.17 -20.76
C ASP A 645 -18.48 1.18 -19.81
N PHE A 646 -18.29 2.31 -19.13
CA PHE A 646 -17.31 2.43 -18.04
C PHE A 646 -18.02 2.28 -16.70
N VAL A 647 -17.38 1.62 -15.74
CA VAL A 647 -17.90 1.45 -14.37
C VAL A 647 -16.82 1.87 -13.38
N PHE A 648 -17.15 2.77 -12.46
CA PHE A 648 -16.19 3.33 -11.50
C PHE A 648 -16.51 2.84 -10.10
N ILE A 649 -15.58 2.10 -9.47
CA ILE A 649 -15.74 1.54 -8.13
C ILE A 649 -14.69 2.13 -7.19
N THR A 650 -15.13 2.71 -6.08
CA THR A 650 -14.26 3.24 -5.00
C THR A 650 -14.82 2.86 -3.64
N ASP A 651 -13.97 2.83 -2.61
CA ASP A 651 -14.41 2.67 -1.23
C ASP A 651 -14.62 4.01 -0.50
N ASP A 652 -15.44 3.97 0.55
CA ASP A 652 -15.82 5.11 1.36
C ASP A 652 -14.69 5.73 2.20
N ARG A 653 -13.69 4.92 2.57
CA ARG A 653 -12.55 5.33 3.39
C ARG A 653 -11.50 6.07 2.59
N THR A 654 -11.17 5.58 1.39
CA THR A 654 -10.18 6.23 0.50
C THR A 654 -10.79 7.28 -0.41
N SER A 655 -12.13 7.36 -0.46
CA SER A 655 -12.88 8.45 -1.09
C SER A 655 -13.94 9.02 -0.13
N PRO A 656 -13.52 9.93 0.79
CA PRO A 656 -14.45 10.63 1.67
C PRO A 656 -15.58 11.30 0.89
N ARG A 657 -16.79 11.31 1.46
CA ARG A 657 -18.02 11.67 0.75
C ARG A 657 -17.94 13.01 0.01
N ASN A 658 -17.41 14.04 0.67
CA ASN A 658 -17.32 15.38 0.08
C ASN A 658 -16.34 15.43 -1.11
N ASP A 659 -15.17 14.82 -0.98
CA ASP A 659 -14.17 14.76 -2.04
C ASP A 659 -14.67 13.92 -3.23
N TYR A 660 -15.35 12.82 -2.93
CA TYR A 660 -15.99 11.95 -3.91
C TYR A 660 -17.07 12.69 -4.70
N ASP A 661 -18.06 13.28 -4.03
CA ASP A 661 -19.18 13.96 -4.68
C ASP A 661 -18.68 15.12 -5.57
N LYS A 662 -17.70 15.88 -5.07
CA LYS A 662 -17.04 16.96 -5.83
C LYS A 662 -16.34 16.42 -7.07
N PHE A 663 -15.47 15.41 -6.91
CA PHE A 663 -14.68 14.88 -8.02
C PHE A 663 -15.55 14.22 -9.09
N VAL A 664 -16.56 13.44 -8.68
CA VAL A 664 -17.55 12.84 -9.59
C VAL A 664 -18.26 13.89 -10.42
N ALA A 665 -18.70 14.98 -9.79
CA ALA A 665 -19.38 16.07 -10.49
C ALA A 665 -18.43 16.78 -11.49
N GLU A 666 -17.20 17.11 -11.07
CA GLU A 666 -16.19 17.76 -11.92
C GLU A 666 -15.79 16.90 -13.14
N GLN A 667 -15.72 15.58 -12.96
CA GLN A 667 -15.31 14.62 -13.98
C GLN A 667 -16.49 14.02 -14.77
N GLU A 668 -17.72 14.42 -14.44
CA GLU A 668 -18.97 13.98 -15.07
C GLU A 668 -19.12 12.44 -15.12
N LEU A 669 -18.64 11.75 -14.08
CA LEU A 669 -18.62 10.29 -14.04
C LEU A 669 -20.03 9.70 -14.00
N LYS A 670 -20.22 8.60 -14.71
CA LYS A 670 -21.45 7.79 -14.76
C LYS A 670 -21.15 6.36 -14.27
N ASN A 671 -22.17 5.59 -13.91
CA ASN A 671 -22.04 4.23 -13.37
C ASN A 671 -21.04 4.16 -12.20
N ILE A 672 -21.24 5.04 -11.22
CA ILE A 672 -20.37 5.23 -10.07
C ILE A 672 -20.88 4.41 -8.88
N HIS A 673 -19.97 3.72 -8.20
CA HIS A 673 -20.26 2.89 -7.04
C HIS A 673 -19.29 3.20 -5.91
N ARG A 674 -19.79 3.87 -4.87
CA ARG A 674 -19.08 4.10 -3.61
C ARG A 674 -19.49 3.03 -2.61
N ILE A 675 -18.64 2.02 -2.43
CA ILE A 675 -18.89 0.85 -1.56
C ILE A 675 -18.17 1.02 -0.22
N SER A 676 -18.43 0.11 0.72
CA SER A 676 -17.68 0.09 1.99
C SER A 676 -16.24 -0.40 1.81
N ALA A 677 -15.33 0.01 2.71
CA ALA A 677 -13.97 -0.53 2.75
C ALA A 677 -13.91 -2.07 2.89
N ASP A 678 -14.86 -2.68 3.62
CA ASP A 678 -14.97 -4.14 3.74
C ASP A 678 -15.33 -4.80 2.40
N GLU A 679 -16.28 -4.23 1.65
CA GLU A 679 -16.64 -4.73 0.33
C GLU A 679 -15.47 -4.59 -0.65
N MET A 680 -14.73 -3.49 -0.59
CA MET A 680 -13.52 -3.30 -1.40
C MET A 680 -12.43 -4.32 -1.07
N ASN A 681 -12.25 -4.72 0.18
CA ASN A 681 -11.32 -5.79 0.56
C ASN A 681 -11.68 -7.12 -0.14
N TYR A 682 -12.98 -7.46 -0.23
CA TYR A 682 -13.41 -8.64 -0.97
C TYR A 682 -13.18 -8.53 -2.49
N LEU A 683 -13.33 -7.34 -3.08
CA LEU A 683 -13.03 -7.12 -4.50
C LEU A 683 -11.52 -7.19 -4.78
N ARG A 684 -10.68 -6.69 -3.87
CA ARG A 684 -9.21 -6.84 -3.90
C ARG A 684 -8.79 -8.30 -3.93
N GLN A 685 -9.37 -9.14 -3.09
CA GLN A 685 -9.11 -10.58 -3.10
C GLN A 685 -9.62 -11.25 -4.39
N LEU A 686 -10.83 -10.89 -4.85
CA LEU A 686 -11.42 -11.48 -6.05
C LEU A 686 -10.56 -11.25 -7.31
N PHE A 687 -10.09 -10.02 -7.51
CA PHE A 687 -9.31 -9.62 -8.69
C PHE A 687 -7.80 -9.54 -8.44
N LYS A 688 -7.36 -9.98 -7.25
CA LYS A 688 -5.96 -10.14 -6.86
C LYS A 688 -5.12 -8.87 -7.05
N PHE A 689 -5.49 -7.78 -6.36
CA PHE A 689 -4.74 -6.52 -6.44
C PHE A 689 -4.50 -5.87 -5.07
N ASN A 690 -3.24 -5.52 -4.78
CA ASN A 690 -2.89 -4.74 -3.59
C ASN A 690 -2.94 -3.22 -3.87
N GLY A 691 -2.62 -2.79 -5.09
CA GLY A 691 -2.60 -1.38 -5.51
C GLY A 691 -3.74 -0.97 -6.45
N ILE A 692 -4.04 0.33 -6.48
CA ILE A 692 -4.92 0.97 -7.48
C ILE A 692 -4.12 2.05 -8.24
N PRO A 693 -4.46 2.38 -9.50
CA PRO A 693 -5.65 1.93 -10.24
C PRO A 693 -5.56 0.46 -10.68
N ARG A 694 -6.72 -0.21 -10.76
CA ARG A 694 -6.86 -1.55 -11.31
C ARG A 694 -8.04 -1.58 -12.28
N TYR A 695 -7.84 -2.14 -13.47
CA TYR A 695 -8.85 -2.17 -14.52
C TYR A 695 -9.22 -3.58 -14.93
N ILE A 696 -10.53 -3.86 -15.00
CA ILE A 696 -11.09 -5.16 -15.40
C ILE A 696 -11.98 -4.97 -16.61
N VAL A 697 -11.91 -5.87 -17.59
CA VAL A 697 -12.83 -5.95 -18.72
C VAL A 697 -13.76 -7.15 -18.52
N ILE A 698 -15.06 -6.85 -18.47
CA ILE A 698 -16.15 -7.82 -18.39
C ILE A 698 -16.84 -7.87 -19.75
N ASN A 699 -17.16 -9.08 -20.22
CA ASN A 699 -17.86 -9.26 -21.48
C ASN A 699 -19.38 -9.11 -21.34
N LYS A 700 -20.11 -9.20 -22.46
CA LYS A 700 -21.58 -8.99 -22.50
C LYS A 700 -22.35 -10.01 -21.63
N GLU A 701 -21.80 -11.20 -21.40
CA GLU A 701 -22.39 -12.25 -20.58
C GLU A 701 -22.09 -12.08 -19.07
N GLY A 702 -21.23 -11.14 -18.69
CA GLY A 702 -20.80 -10.93 -17.31
C GLY A 702 -19.58 -11.77 -16.89
N LYS A 703 -18.85 -12.35 -17.85
CA LYS A 703 -17.61 -13.10 -17.63
C LYS A 703 -16.39 -12.17 -17.70
N VAL A 704 -15.32 -12.55 -17.03
CA VAL A 704 -14.08 -11.78 -17.03
C VAL A 704 -13.29 -12.08 -18.29
N TRP A 705 -13.07 -11.07 -19.13
CA TRP A 705 -12.20 -11.16 -20.30
C TRP A 705 -10.75 -10.80 -19.97
N ASN A 706 -10.55 -9.76 -19.16
CA ASN A 706 -9.22 -9.32 -18.75
C ASN A 706 -9.29 -8.75 -17.34
N ASP A 707 -8.53 -9.30 -16.42
CA ASP A 707 -8.44 -8.86 -15.03
C ASP A 707 -7.24 -7.94 -14.75
N ASP A 708 -6.46 -7.56 -15.76
CA ASP A 708 -5.31 -6.65 -15.65
C ASP A 708 -5.19 -5.74 -16.89
N PHE A 709 -6.28 -5.03 -17.19
CA PHE A 709 -6.35 -4.18 -18.38
C PHE A 709 -5.47 -2.92 -18.25
N GLN A 710 -4.77 -2.58 -19.33
CA GLN A 710 -3.88 -1.43 -19.36
C GLN A 710 -4.61 -0.23 -19.99
N MET A 711 -5.23 0.61 -19.14
CA MET A 711 -6.13 1.68 -19.59
C MET A 711 -5.51 2.68 -20.57
N HIS A 712 -4.20 2.89 -20.54
CA HIS A 712 -3.51 3.75 -21.51
C HIS A 712 -3.61 3.23 -22.96
N ASN A 713 -3.94 1.94 -23.16
CA ASN A 713 -4.16 1.33 -24.47
C ASN A 713 -5.65 1.27 -24.87
N PHE A 714 -6.55 1.97 -24.16
CA PHE A 714 -8.00 1.85 -24.35
C PHE A 714 -8.44 1.96 -25.80
N GLU A 715 -8.08 3.05 -26.50
CA GLU A 715 -8.55 3.26 -27.88
C GLU A 715 -7.99 2.22 -28.86
N PHE A 716 -6.76 1.74 -28.61
CA PHE A 716 -6.11 0.72 -29.45
C PHE A 716 -6.71 -0.68 -29.25
N GLU A 717 -7.07 -1.02 -28.01
CA GLU A 717 -7.59 -2.34 -27.64
C GLU A 717 -9.11 -2.43 -27.80
N LEU A 718 -9.85 -1.31 -27.77
CA LEU A 718 -11.31 -1.27 -27.84
C LEU A 718 -11.87 -2.08 -29.03
N PRO A 719 -11.37 -1.96 -30.28
CA PRO A 719 -11.87 -2.75 -31.40
C PRO A 719 -11.83 -4.26 -31.11
N LYS A 720 -10.79 -4.76 -30.44
CA LYS A 720 -10.65 -6.19 -30.14
C LYS A 720 -11.78 -6.69 -29.24
N TYR A 721 -12.26 -5.87 -28.32
CA TYR A 721 -13.36 -6.20 -27.42
C TYR A 721 -14.74 -6.00 -28.06
N LEU A 722 -14.84 -5.20 -29.11
CA LEU A 722 -16.10 -5.01 -29.84
C LEU A 722 -16.28 -6.02 -30.99
N THR A 723 -15.19 -6.47 -31.62
CA THR A 723 -15.22 -7.39 -32.78
C THR A 723 -15.08 -8.85 -32.42
N LYS A 724 -14.43 -9.22 -31.30
CA LYS A 724 -14.42 -10.61 -30.80
C LYS A 724 -15.76 -10.92 -30.13
N GLN A 725 -16.76 -11.25 -30.92
CA GLN A 725 -17.91 -12.01 -30.44
C GLN A 725 -17.60 -13.51 -30.62
N PRO A 726 -17.86 -14.36 -29.62
CA PRO A 726 -17.85 -15.80 -29.84
C PRO A 726 -18.87 -16.23 -30.90
#